data_AF-A0A4Y7UI02-F1
#
_entry.id   AF-A0A4Y7UI02-F1
#
_cell.length_a   1.000
_cell.length_b   1.000
_cell.length_c   1.000
_cell.angle_alpha   90.00
_cell.angle_beta   90.00
_cell.angle_gamma   90.00
#
_symmetry.space_group_name_H-M   'P 1'
#
loop_
_entity.id
_entity.type
_entity.pdbx_description
1 polymer ?
#
loop_
_entity_poly.entity_id
_entity_poly.type
_entity_poly.pdbx_seq_one_letter_code
_entity_poly.pdbx_strand_id
1 'polypeptide(L)'
;MRNFIWSFFAFFCLISVSFSQTNSIEKGTYISTNKGQKIKLNLLDNNKYELVFYSGEYKIKGDSLLFSQEVKTDDSFNLEFKNDKKAKKIKIKFLEPSYYSFYIGTQKGSEPVQYQKVSDIKTKVDPDWINPDLEFEIDRTDYLYLVYEGYDTESKLYKYALPKDVSEVTIKYELDVLGDLNITGIFDKKTNELKISEQKGKNPLVFLNEKETPAVTASKVAAIEKQTISNWTYPGKEVVVADDYGVAVDSSVVTVDSAYASPKINFKFKIENSLKEAIAATKNAKTKFLVVYTDSKNPSAKADFDAFVKEQEVQVGYNMFDVYDPQYDIFNYYLATADDKKWLKANKINDNPSVIVLNGEGDVLTSAKSTLNDQKAKFNYYDDFCKKVQRVNAFNTFNKVVKNKKATDADLIAAFNRAAVLELPYDYEADYEVAVAAENNTADFKLPKAALDKKEVLQTWKKLIEAHQKDTKPNMLLVETILKEIKNQGFSKQFFKEDRVLNDTDFLSIDYLIKHYDAIEKARSEVVDAAAPAVSVTNLSGDISSALQINSYVSQEGVEGTANQDKIISIYKKLIAIGKGGFECYKNYFAYLSQDSDESADNTAFLKEFNTYFNTYLSTEKGNVIETLDQLFATIDANSEYSYNGWNSFKEYHSNLANTAAWSVVEKPANAAFMKSAIVWSEYSLAVTKNNPYYLDTLAQLYYKDGQKEKAIELQKKALQYSATVYEPETLNDMKAVLEKMQNGTY
;
A
#
# COMPACT_ATOMS: atom_id res chain seq x y z
N MET A 1 42.13 -31.15 -74.44
CA MET A 1 42.48 -30.00 -75.29
C MET A 1 41.40 -28.94 -75.15
N ARG A 2 41.85 -27.68 -75.19
CA ARG A 2 41.12 -26.41 -75.07
C ARG A 2 39.76 -26.31 -75.81
N ASN A 3 38.93 -25.44 -75.22
CA ASN A 3 37.99 -24.47 -75.83
C ASN A 3 36.58 -24.96 -76.21
N PHE A 4 35.51 -24.50 -75.52
CA PHE A 4 34.82 -23.19 -75.52
C PHE A 4 33.74 -23.09 -76.62
N ILE A 5 32.47 -22.90 -76.20
CA ILE A 5 31.49 -21.93 -76.75
C ILE A 5 30.50 -21.59 -75.63
N TRP A 6 30.24 -20.29 -75.51
CA TRP A 6 29.33 -19.61 -74.59
C TRP A 6 27.86 -19.66 -75.06
N SER A 7 26.93 -19.67 -74.09
CA SER A 7 25.77 -18.76 -74.05
C SER A 7 25.25 -18.70 -72.61
N PHE A 8 25.26 -17.49 -72.03
CA PHE A 8 24.92 -17.16 -70.65
C PHE A 8 23.90 -16.01 -70.66
N PHE A 9 23.06 -15.94 -69.61
CA PHE A 9 21.83 -15.15 -69.38
C PHE A 9 20.54 -15.87 -69.83
N ALA A 10 19.50 -16.05 -68.99
CA ALA A 10 19.03 -15.18 -67.91
C ALA A 10 18.28 -15.91 -66.77
N PHE A 11 18.49 -15.40 -65.55
CA PHE A 11 17.51 -15.17 -64.47
C PHE A 11 16.51 -16.28 -64.08
N PHE A 12 16.73 -16.87 -62.89
CA PHE A 12 15.68 -16.99 -61.86
C PHE A 12 16.33 -16.96 -60.47
N CYS A 13 16.12 -15.87 -59.75
CA CYS A 13 16.41 -15.76 -58.33
C CYS A 13 15.36 -16.56 -57.55
N LEU A 14 15.74 -17.70 -56.98
CA LEU A 14 15.02 -18.30 -55.84
C LEU A 14 15.80 -17.95 -54.58
N ILE A 15 15.37 -16.88 -53.95
CA ILE A 15 15.77 -16.50 -52.60
C ILE A 15 15.24 -17.60 -51.69
N SER A 16 16.14 -18.41 -51.14
CA SER A 16 15.83 -19.30 -50.02
C SER A 16 15.57 -18.41 -48.82
N VAL A 17 14.29 -18.08 -48.58
CA VAL A 17 13.87 -17.47 -47.33
C VAL A 17 13.97 -18.57 -46.27
N SER A 18 15.08 -18.56 -45.53
CA SER A 18 15.19 -19.30 -44.28
C SER A 18 14.19 -18.68 -43.31
N PHE A 19 12.98 -19.22 -43.25
CA PHE A 19 12.10 -18.99 -42.11
C PHE A 19 12.81 -19.56 -40.88
N SER A 20 13.33 -18.67 -40.04
CA SER A 20 13.48 -18.95 -38.61
C SER A 20 12.10 -19.38 -38.13
N GLN A 21 11.92 -20.68 -37.84
CA GLN A 21 10.77 -21.13 -37.07
C GLN A 21 10.95 -20.56 -35.66
N THR A 22 10.40 -19.37 -35.44
CA THR A 22 10.13 -18.89 -34.10
C THR A 22 9.11 -19.84 -33.49
N ASN A 23 9.46 -20.56 -32.43
CA ASN A 23 8.50 -21.25 -31.56
C ASN A 23 7.53 -20.19 -30.99
N SER A 24 6.48 -19.89 -31.75
CA SER A 24 5.35 -19.10 -31.32
C SER A 24 4.42 -19.98 -30.49
N ILE A 25 3.69 -19.38 -29.55
CA ILE A 25 2.68 -20.08 -28.75
C ILE A 25 1.72 -20.80 -29.70
N GLU A 26 1.61 -22.12 -29.57
CA GLU A 26 0.69 -22.92 -30.38
C GLU A 26 -0.76 -22.69 -29.94
N LYS A 27 -1.68 -22.72 -30.89
CA LYS A 27 -3.11 -22.76 -30.56
C LYS A 27 -3.49 -24.16 -30.09
N GLY A 28 -4.38 -24.26 -29.10
CA GLY A 28 -4.83 -25.54 -28.57
C GLY A 28 -5.20 -25.48 -27.09
N THR A 29 -5.48 -26.67 -26.55
CA THR A 29 -5.78 -26.87 -25.13
C THR A 29 -4.49 -26.98 -24.34
N TYR A 30 -4.39 -26.17 -23.29
CA TYR A 30 -3.36 -26.28 -22.29
C TYR A 30 -3.98 -26.69 -20.95
N ILE A 31 -3.28 -27.54 -20.20
CA ILE A 31 -3.74 -28.10 -18.92
C ILE A 31 -2.85 -27.56 -17.80
N SER A 32 -3.46 -27.05 -16.73
CA SER A 32 -2.70 -26.61 -15.55
C SER A 32 -1.96 -27.78 -14.87
N THR A 33 -0.73 -27.52 -14.42
CA THR A 33 0.16 -28.54 -13.85
C THR A 33 0.50 -28.31 -12.38
N ASN A 34 0.31 -27.08 -11.88
CA ASN A 34 0.46 -26.72 -10.47
C ASN A 34 -0.84 -26.08 -9.95
N LYS A 35 -1.25 -26.43 -8.72
CA LYS A 35 -2.46 -25.95 -7.99
C LYS A 35 -3.80 -26.69 -8.15
N GLY A 36 -3.76 -28.02 -8.24
CA GLY A 36 -4.85 -28.89 -7.77
C GLY A 36 -5.97 -29.19 -8.78
N GLN A 37 -6.63 -28.18 -9.36
CA GLN A 37 -7.61 -28.44 -10.42
C GLN A 37 -6.96 -28.45 -11.81
N LYS A 38 -7.34 -29.40 -12.68
CA LYS A 38 -7.02 -29.38 -14.12
C LYS A 38 -7.87 -28.31 -14.80
N ILE A 39 -7.43 -27.07 -14.71
CA ILE A 39 -7.99 -25.94 -15.45
C ILE A 39 -7.55 -26.11 -16.90
N LYS A 40 -8.50 -25.99 -17.83
CA LYS A 40 -8.18 -25.95 -19.26
C LYS A 40 -8.09 -24.49 -19.70
N LEU A 41 -6.99 -24.15 -20.36
CA LEU A 41 -6.84 -22.91 -21.09
C LEU A 41 -6.87 -23.22 -22.58
N ASN A 42 -7.94 -22.83 -23.26
CA ASN A 42 -8.06 -22.98 -24.71
C ASN A 42 -7.60 -21.67 -25.36
N LEU A 43 -6.55 -21.73 -26.18
CA LEU A 43 -6.17 -20.61 -27.04
C LEU A 43 -6.85 -20.79 -28.41
N LEU A 44 -7.81 -19.91 -28.71
CA LEU A 44 -8.68 -19.98 -29.88
C LEU A 44 -8.24 -19.01 -30.99
N ASP A 45 -8.94 -19.05 -32.12
CA ASP A 45 -8.75 -18.10 -33.21
C ASP A 45 -9.14 -16.66 -32.82
N ASN A 46 -8.58 -15.69 -33.54
CA ASN A 46 -8.83 -14.25 -33.36
C ASN A 46 -8.49 -13.70 -31.95
N ASN A 47 -7.39 -14.19 -31.35
CA ASN A 47 -6.91 -13.77 -30.02
C ASN A 47 -7.95 -13.97 -28.90
N LYS A 48 -8.83 -14.96 -29.05
CA LYS A 48 -9.78 -15.36 -28.01
C LYS A 48 -9.19 -16.46 -27.15
N TYR A 49 -9.62 -16.52 -25.90
CA TYR A 49 -9.27 -17.60 -25.00
C TYR A 49 -10.49 -18.04 -24.18
N GLU A 50 -10.46 -19.28 -23.72
CA GLU A 50 -11.40 -19.79 -22.71
C GLU A 50 -10.61 -20.35 -21.54
N LEU A 51 -11.01 -19.97 -20.33
CA LEU A 51 -10.51 -20.57 -19.10
C LEU A 51 -11.64 -21.43 -18.51
N VAL A 52 -11.51 -22.74 -18.61
CA VAL A 52 -12.58 -23.70 -18.28
C VAL A 52 -12.27 -24.35 -16.94
N PHE A 53 -13.07 -23.98 -15.94
CA PHE A 53 -13.05 -24.56 -14.59
C PHE A 53 -14.02 -25.74 -14.43
N TYR A 54 -15.04 -25.85 -15.30
CA TYR A 54 -16.07 -26.88 -15.24
C TYR A 54 -16.26 -27.52 -16.63
N SER A 55 -15.95 -28.81 -16.77
CA SER A 55 -16.19 -29.58 -17.99
C SER A 55 -16.60 -31.02 -17.66
N GLY A 56 -17.49 -31.62 -18.45
CA GLY A 56 -17.96 -32.98 -18.23
C GLY A 56 -19.08 -33.40 -19.19
N GLU A 57 -19.62 -34.59 -18.98
CA GLU A 57 -20.76 -35.10 -19.75
C GLU A 57 -22.07 -34.47 -19.31
N TYR A 58 -23.12 -34.57 -20.13
CA TYR A 58 -24.48 -34.22 -19.74
C TYR A 58 -25.48 -35.31 -20.13
N LYS A 59 -26.60 -35.37 -19.41
CA LYS A 59 -27.74 -36.25 -19.69
C LYS A 59 -28.99 -35.43 -19.90
N ILE A 60 -29.79 -35.80 -20.89
CA ILE A 60 -31.09 -35.18 -21.17
C ILE A 60 -32.18 -35.95 -20.40
N LYS A 61 -33.00 -35.25 -19.62
CA LYS A 61 -34.15 -35.81 -18.91
C LYS A 61 -35.37 -34.91 -19.13
N GLY A 62 -36.24 -35.30 -20.07
CA GLY A 62 -37.33 -34.43 -20.53
C GLY A 62 -36.77 -33.16 -21.16
N ASP A 63 -37.28 -32.00 -20.73
CA ASP A 63 -36.80 -30.69 -21.19
C ASP A 63 -35.61 -30.16 -20.37
N SER A 64 -34.96 -31.00 -19.56
CA SER A 64 -33.85 -30.61 -18.67
C SER A 64 -32.53 -31.29 -19.03
N LEU A 65 -31.42 -30.57 -18.82
CA LEU A 65 -30.05 -31.07 -18.94
C LEU A 65 -29.45 -31.27 -17.54
N LEU A 66 -28.84 -32.42 -17.28
CA LEU A 66 -28.06 -32.73 -16.09
C LEU A 66 -26.58 -32.84 -16.46
N PHE A 67 -25.75 -31.93 -15.99
CA PHE A 67 -24.31 -31.92 -16.22
C PHE A 67 -23.57 -32.71 -15.12
N SER A 68 -22.63 -33.57 -15.49
CA SER A 68 -21.83 -34.41 -14.58
C SER A 68 -20.33 -34.27 -14.91
N GLN A 69 -19.50 -34.01 -13.90
CA GLN A 69 -18.05 -33.94 -14.06
C GLN A 69 -17.43 -35.33 -14.20
N GLU A 70 -16.41 -35.47 -15.05
CA GLU A 70 -15.50 -36.62 -14.99
C GLU A 70 -14.60 -36.45 -13.75
N VAL A 71 -14.94 -37.18 -12.69
CA VAL A 71 -14.15 -37.36 -11.47
C VAL A 71 -13.97 -36.09 -10.63
N LYS A 72 -14.92 -35.82 -9.72
CA LYS A 72 -14.56 -35.14 -8.46
C LYS A 72 -13.73 -36.12 -7.64
N THR A 73 -12.44 -35.88 -7.49
CA THR A 73 -11.73 -36.41 -6.32
C THR A 73 -12.27 -35.66 -5.12
N ASP A 74 -13.15 -36.32 -4.36
CA ASP A 74 -13.80 -35.81 -3.15
C ASP A 74 -12.80 -35.67 -1.96
N ASP A 75 -11.51 -35.50 -2.27
CA ASP A 75 -10.37 -35.44 -1.37
C ASP A 75 -9.59 -34.17 -1.65
N SER A 76 -9.79 -33.14 -0.82
CA SER A 76 -9.00 -31.91 -0.87
C SER A 76 -7.55 -32.12 -0.37
N PHE A 77 -7.23 -33.31 0.14
CA PHE A 77 -5.88 -33.69 0.60
C PHE A 77 -5.36 -34.92 -0.14
N ASN A 78 -4.16 -34.80 -0.70
CA ASN A 78 -3.40 -35.88 -1.32
C ASN A 78 -2.25 -36.31 -0.42
N LEU A 79 -2.19 -37.60 -0.08
CA LEU A 79 -1.19 -38.16 0.82
C LEU A 79 -0.31 -39.20 0.13
N GLU A 80 0.97 -39.18 0.46
CA GLU A 80 1.94 -40.22 0.10
C GLU A 80 2.63 -40.76 1.35
N PHE A 81 2.74 -42.09 1.45
CA PHE A 81 3.38 -42.77 2.56
C PHE A 81 4.71 -43.39 2.14
N LYS A 82 5.76 -43.21 2.96
CA LYS A 82 6.97 -44.04 2.91
C LYS A 82 7.02 -44.92 4.14
N ASN A 83 7.53 -46.14 3.99
CA ASN A 83 7.61 -47.11 5.07
C ASN A 83 9.06 -47.40 5.46
N ASP A 84 9.34 -47.37 6.77
CA ASP A 84 10.57 -47.87 7.36
C ASP A 84 10.25 -48.46 8.75
N LYS A 85 10.46 -49.78 8.86
CA LYS A 85 10.23 -50.55 10.09
C LYS A 85 11.14 -50.15 11.25
N LYS A 86 12.23 -49.42 10.99
CA LYS A 86 13.19 -48.96 12.01
C LYS A 86 12.88 -47.57 12.55
N ALA A 87 12.04 -46.79 11.88
CA ALA A 87 11.73 -45.43 12.29
C ALA A 87 10.93 -45.43 13.62
N LYS A 88 11.40 -44.68 14.62
CA LYS A 88 10.73 -44.56 15.93
C LYS A 88 9.61 -43.53 15.93
N LYS A 89 9.64 -42.58 14.99
CA LYS A 89 8.69 -41.49 14.78
C LYS A 89 8.26 -41.43 13.32
N ILE A 90 7.22 -40.66 13.03
CA ILE A 90 6.73 -40.42 11.68
C ILE A 90 7.07 -38.98 11.31
N LYS A 91 7.78 -38.78 10.20
CA LYS A 91 8.04 -37.46 9.63
C LYS A 91 6.82 -36.99 8.86
N ILE A 92 6.31 -35.80 9.15
CA ILE A 92 5.24 -35.16 8.40
C ILE A 92 5.85 -34.08 7.53
N LYS A 93 5.57 -34.13 6.23
CA LYS A 93 5.92 -33.09 5.26
C LYS A 93 4.64 -32.52 4.66
N PHE A 94 4.22 -31.34 5.09
CA PHE A 94 3.08 -30.64 4.51
C PHE A 94 3.60 -29.60 3.51
N LEU A 95 3.28 -29.81 2.24
CA LEU A 95 3.69 -28.94 1.13
C LEU A 95 2.81 -27.69 1.10
N GLU A 96 3.43 -26.52 1.24
CA GLU A 96 2.82 -25.18 1.15
C GLU A 96 1.42 -25.03 1.82
N PRO A 97 1.23 -25.38 3.11
CA PRO A 97 -0.06 -25.23 3.76
C PRO A 97 -0.43 -23.75 3.98
N SER A 98 -1.70 -23.39 3.76
CA SER A 98 -2.30 -22.18 4.32
C SER A 98 -2.37 -22.28 5.86
N TYR A 99 -1.35 -21.76 6.53
CA TYR A 99 -1.06 -22.05 7.94
C TYR A 99 -2.18 -21.67 8.93
N TYR A 100 -3.10 -20.77 8.56
CA TYR A 100 -4.15 -20.27 9.45
C TYR A 100 -5.43 -21.13 9.44
N SER A 101 -5.67 -21.92 8.39
CA SER A 101 -6.92 -22.66 8.20
C SER A 101 -6.77 -24.17 8.40
N PHE A 102 -5.58 -24.66 8.74
CA PHE A 102 -5.30 -26.09 8.88
C PHE A 102 -5.04 -26.54 10.31
N TYR A 103 -5.56 -27.71 10.64
CA TYR A 103 -5.27 -28.43 11.88
C TYR A 103 -4.88 -29.87 11.58
N ILE A 104 -3.97 -30.40 12.40
CA ILE A 104 -3.53 -31.78 12.36
C ILE A 104 -3.93 -32.46 13.66
N GLY A 105 -4.61 -33.61 13.55
CA GLY A 105 -5.00 -34.43 14.70
C GLY A 105 -4.32 -35.80 14.68
N THR A 106 -3.89 -36.29 15.84
CA THR A 106 -3.33 -37.65 15.98
C THR A 106 -4.15 -38.48 16.96
N GLN A 107 -4.37 -39.76 16.64
CA GLN A 107 -5.09 -40.70 17.50
C GLN A 107 -4.40 -42.07 17.56
N LYS A 108 -4.16 -42.54 18.79
CA LYS A 108 -3.64 -43.89 19.08
C LYS A 108 -4.76 -44.77 19.64
N GLY A 109 -5.06 -45.88 18.98
CA GLY A 109 -6.13 -46.80 19.33
C GLY A 109 -7.46 -46.09 19.50
N SER A 110 -8.03 -46.18 20.72
CA SER A 110 -9.28 -45.54 21.11
C SER A 110 -9.08 -44.28 21.98
N GLU A 111 -7.88 -43.73 22.04
CA GLU A 111 -7.59 -42.50 22.79
C GLU A 111 -8.28 -41.28 22.14
N PRO A 112 -8.52 -40.17 22.88
CA PRO A 112 -9.05 -38.95 22.31
C PRO A 112 -8.10 -38.34 21.27
N VAL A 113 -8.66 -37.81 20.17
CA VAL A 113 -7.87 -37.13 19.13
C VAL A 113 -7.23 -35.87 19.70
N GLN A 114 -5.92 -35.72 19.51
CA GLN A 114 -5.16 -34.53 19.92
C GLN A 114 -4.94 -33.64 18.70
N TYR A 115 -5.58 -32.47 18.66
CA TYR A 115 -5.45 -31.51 17.57
C TYR A 115 -4.43 -30.41 17.88
N GLN A 116 -3.72 -29.97 16.85
CA GLN A 116 -2.83 -28.81 16.88
C GLN A 116 -3.03 -27.97 15.62
N LYS A 117 -3.00 -26.65 15.78
CA LYS A 117 -3.06 -25.70 14.66
C LYS A 117 -1.73 -25.71 13.91
N VAL A 118 -1.79 -25.71 12.58
CA VAL A 118 -0.60 -25.80 11.73
C VAL A 118 0.31 -24.58 11.89
N SER A 119 -0.24 -23.38 12.10
CA SER A 119 0.52 -22.16 12.41
C SER A 119 1.38 -22.27 13.66
N ASP A 120 0.91 -22.96 14.68
CA ASP A 120 1.59 -23.04 15.97
C ASP A 120 2.77 -24.01 15.86
N ILE A 121 2.57 -25.12 15.14
CA ILE A 121 3.65 -26.04 14.77
C ILE A 121 4.69 -25.28 13.96
N LYS A 122 4.27 -24.50 12.95
CA LYS A 122 5.16 -23.72 12.07
C LYS A 122 6.00 -22.73 12.88
N THR A 123 5.37 -21.92 13.71
CA THR A 123 6.06 -20.92 14.56
C THR A 123 7.06 -21.58 15.50
N LYS A 124 6.81 -22.82 15.94
CA LYS A 124 7.72 -23.56 16.82
C LYS A 124 8.92 -24.17 16.08
N VAL A 125 8.74 -24.65 14.87
CA VAL A 125 9.80 -25.35 14.11
C VAL A 125 10.60 -24.44 13.18
N ASP A 126 10.00 -23.33 12.73
CA ASP A 126 10.61 -22.32 11.87
C ASP A 126 10.07 -20.93 12.26
N PRO A 127 10.57 -20.35 13.37
CA PRO A 127 10.09 -19.07 13.91
C PRO A 127 10.25 -17.87 12.98
N ASP A 128 11.18 -17.96 12.04
CA ASP A 128 11.48 -16.91 11.06
C ASP A 128 10.74 -17.14 9.72
N TRP A 129 9.90 -18.19 9.65
CA TRP A 129 9.03 -18.52 8.51
C TRP A 129 9.77 -18.61 7.16
N ILE A 130 11.00 -19.11 7.17
CA ILE A 130 11.89 -19.12 6.01
C ILE A 130 11.45 -20.15 4.96
N ASN A 131 10.96 -21.32 5.39
CA ASN A 131 10.61 -22.42 4.49
C ASN A 131 9.10 -22.43 4.14
N PRO A 132 8.70 -22.48 2.85
CA PRO A 132 7.29 -22.61 2.48
C PRO A 132 6.70 -24.00 2.82
N ASP A 133 7.52 -25.05 2.92
CA ASP A 133 7.08 -26.36 3.40
C ASP A 133 7.11 -26.41 4.94
N LEU A 134 6.18 -27.18 5.53
CA LEU A 134 6.22 -27.53 6.94
C LEU A 134 6.73 -28.96 7.12
N GLU A 135 7.87 -29.10 7.80
CA GLU A 135 8.43 -30.41 8.18
C GLU A 135 8.53 -30.53 9.70
N PHE A 136 7.99 -31.62 10.26
CA PHE A 136 8.06 -31.92 11.69
C PHE A 136 7.90 -33.42 11.95
N GLU A 137 8.13 -33.87 13.19
CA GLU A 137 7.97 -35.27 13.60
C GLU A 137 6.83 -35.44 14.60
N ILE A 138 6.07 -36.53 14.45
CA ILE A 138 5.06 -36.98 15.40
C ILE A 138 5.40 -38.37 15.95
N ASP A 139 4.89 -38.69 17.14
CA ASP A 139 4.96 -40.04 17.69
C ASP A 139 4.11 -41.01 16.87
N ARG A 140 4.45 -42.31 16.95
CA ARG A 140 3.71 -43.38 16.26
C ARG A 140 2.24 -43.38 16.70
N THR A 141 1.35 -43.20 15.73
CA THR A 141 -0.09 -43.08 15.93
C THR A 141 -0.83 -43.97 14.92
N ASP A 142 -2.06 -44.39 15.24
CA ASP A 142 -2.84 -45.29 14.38
C ASP A 142 -3.64 -44.52 13.32
N TYR A 143 -4.06 -43.28 13.63
CA TYR A 143 -4.79 -42.42 12.70
C TYR A 143 -4.24 -40.99 12.67
N LEU A 144 -4.28 -40.41 11.48
CA LEU A 144 -4.01 -39.00 11.18
C LEU A 144 -5.30 -38.31 10.74
N TYR A 145 -5.58 -37.17 11.33
CA TYR A 145 -6.71 -36.31 10.99
C TYR A 145 -6.19 -35.02 10.34
N LEU A 146 -6.76 -34.65 9.19
CA LEU A 146 -6.50 -33.38 8.52
C LEU A 146 -7.79 -32.58 8.47
N VAL A 147 -7.74 -31.36 8.97
CA VAL A 147 -8.91 -30.47 9.03
C VAL A 147 -8.60 -29.18 8.31
N TYR A 148 -9.50 -28.81 7.40
CA TYR A 148 -9.58 -27.47 6.81
C TYR A 148 -10.78 -26.73 7.44
N GLU A 149 -10.49 -25.65 8.14
CA GLU A 149 -11.49 -24.76 8.74
C GLU A 149 -11.81 -23.63 7.76
N GLY A 150 -13.06 -23.59 7.29
CA GLY A 150 -13.57 -22.50 6.45
C GLY A 150 -13.97 -21.29 7.28
N TYR A 151 -13.62 -20.09 6.81
CA TYR A 151 -13.87 -18.84 7.54
C TYR A 151 -15.37 -18.49 7.63
N ASP A 152 -16.13 -18.78 6.56
CA ASP A 152 -17.59 -18.61 6.46
C ASP A 152 -18.32 -19.89 5.98
N THR A 153 -17.63 -21.04 6.01
CA THR A 153 -18.14 -22.32 5.48
C THR A 153 -17.89 -23.46 6.46
N GLU A 154 -18.63 -24.57 6.29
CA GLU A 154 -18.42 -25.78 7.09
C GLU A 154 -16.97 -26.29 7.01
N SER A 155 -16.44 -26.77 8.14
CA SER A 155 -15.09 -27.35 8.19
C SER A 155 -15.07 -28.74 7.58
N LYS A 156 -14.04 -29.07 6.81
CA LYS A 156 -13.85 -30.40 6.22
C LYS A 156 -12.81 -31.18 7.03
N LEU A 157 -13.19 -32.36 7.50
CA LEU A 157 -12.33 -33.26 8.28
C LEU A 157 -12.12 -34.57 7.54
N TYR A 158 -10.86 -35.00 7.45
CA TYR A 158 -10.45 -36.24 6.80
C TYR A 158 -9.65 -37.10 7.77
N LYS A 159 -9.99 -38.38 7.88
CA LYS A 159 -9.26 -39.37 8.70
C LYS A 159 -8.52 -40.34 7.80
N TYR A 160 -7.27 -40.62 8.14
CA TYR A 160 -6.41 -41.59 7.45
C TYR A 160 -5.90 -42.64 8.43
N ALA A 161 -5.97 -43.91 8.04
CA ALA A 161 -5.29 -44.99 8.74
C ALA A 161 -3.80 -44.99 8.39
N LEU A 162 -2.94 -45.00 9.40
CA LEU A 162 -1.50 -45.07 9.21
C LEU A 162 -1.00 -46.52 9.30
N PRO A 163 -0.27 -47.03 8.29
CA PRO A 163 0.39 -48.33 8.37
C PRO A 163 1.37 -48.40 9.55
N LYS A 164 1.49 -49.57 10.19
CA LYS A 164 2.38 -49.77 11.35
C LYS A 164 3.85 -49.48 11.05
N ASP A 165 4.26 -49.55 9.79
CA ASP A 165 5.61 -49.32 9.32
C ASP A 165 5.81 -47.97 8.63
N VAL A 166 4.81 -47.07 8.60
CA VAL A 166 4.94 -45.75 7.96
C VAL A 166 6.00 -44.88 8.66
N SER A 167 6.97 -44.35 7.94
CA SER A 167 8.03 -43.51 8.47
C SER A 167 7.91 -42.05 8.04
N GLU A 168 7.23 -41.78 6.93
CA GLU A 168 7.00 -40.43 6.41
C GLU A 168 5.62 -40.33 5.78
N VAL A 169 4.95 -39.20 6.00
CA VAL A 169 3.69 -38.83 5.35
C VAL A 169 3.89 -37.47 4.68
N THR A 170 3.76 -37.43 3.36
CA THR A 170 3.70 -36.19 2.59
C THR A 170 2.25 -35.79 2.39
N ILE A 171 1.89 -34.53 2.65
CA ILE A 171 0.54 -33.98 2.54
C ILE A 171 0.56 -32.84 1.54
N LYS A 172 -0.38 -32.86 0.59
CA LYS A 172 -0.65 -31.77 -0.35
C LYS A 172 -2.12 -31.41 -0.31
N TYR A 173 -2.45 -30.12 -0.24
CA TYR A 173 -3.83 -29.64 -0.28
C TYR A 173 -4.20 -29.08 -1.66
N GLU A 174 -5.42 -29.34 -2.13
CA GLU A 174 -5.97 -28.82 -3.38
C GLU A 174 -7.11 -27.85 -3.08
N LEU A 175 -6.93 -26.59 -3.48
CA LEU A 175 -7.84 -25.47 -3.21
C LEU A 175 -8.93 -25.41 -4.29
N ASP A 176 -10.20 -25.24 -3.88
CA ASP A 176 -11.30 -24.92 -4.81
C ASP A 176 -11.27 -23.41 -5.09
N VAL A 177 -10.78 -22.98 -6.26
CA VAL A 177 -10.64 -21.56 -6.62
C VAL A 177 -11.76 -21.14 -7.58
N LEU A 178 -12.65 -20.23 -7.16
CA LEU A 178 -13.48 -19.40 -8.05
C LEU A 178 -13.67 -18.00 -7.43
N GLY A 179 -12.99 -17.01 -7.99
CA GLY A 179 -13.14 -15.57 -7.72
C GLY A 179 -12.69 -14.75 -8.94
N ASP A 180 -13.08 -13.48 -9.05
CA ASP A 180 -12.85 -12.64 -10.24
C ASP A 180 -11.35 -12.37 -10.48
N LEU A 181 -10.82 -12.88 -11.61
CA LEU A 181 -9.39 -12.88 -11.92
C LEU A 181 -8.96 -11.77 -12.90
N ASN A 182 -7.95 -10.97 -12.54
CA ASN A 182 -7.25 -10.06 -13.45
C ASN A 182 -5.91 -10.68 -13.90
N ILE A 183 -5.89 -11.49 -14.96
CA ILE A 183 -4.73 -12.33 -15.32
C ILE A 183 -3.81 -11.74 -16.41
N THR A 184 -2.51 -11.96 -16.24
CA THR A 184 -1.45 -11.71 -17.24
C THR A 184 -0.64 -12.99 -17.48
N GLY A 185 -0.11 -13.19 -18.69
CA GLY A 185 0.55 -14.45 -19.09
C GLY A 185 1.93 -14.29 -19.73
N ILE A 186 2.85 -15.22 -19.44
CA ILE A 186 4.21 -15.30 -20.00
C ILE A 186 4.43 -16.73 -20.54
N PHE A 187 4.93 -16.86 -21.78
CA PHE A 187 5.33 -18.14 -22.35
C PHE A 187 6.84 -18.36 -22.24
N ASP A 188 7.24 -19.41 -21.53
CA ASP A 188 8.62 -19.79 -21.32
C ASP A 188 9.09 -20.71 -22.46
N LYS A 189 9.88 -20.15 -23.39
CA LYS A 189 10.37 -20.88 -24.56
C LYS A 189 11.37 -22.00 -24.25
N LYS A 190 11.95 -22.03 -23.03
CA LYS A 190 12.89 -23.10 -22.63
C LYS A 190 12.17 -24.31 -22.07
N THR A 191 11.08 -24.09 -21.32
CA THR A 191 10.31 -25.17 -20.67
C THR A 191 9.02 -25.55 -21.42
N ASN A 192 8.65 -24.79 -22.45
CA ASN A 192 7.39 -24.91 -23.21
C ASN A 192 6.13 -24.68 -22.34
N GLU A 193 6.29 -23.94 -21.24
CA GLU A 193 5.23 -23.67 -20.27
C GLU A 193 4.58 -22.31 -20.51
N LEU A 194 3.26 -22.25 -20.38
CA LEU A 194 2.52 -20.99 -20.32
C LEU A 194 2.18 -20.68 -18.86
N LYS A 195 2.67 -19.54 -18.35
CA LYS A 195 2.52 -19.13 -16.94
C LYS A 195 1.55 -17.95 -16.85
N ILE A 196 0.44 -18.07 -16.13
CA ILE A 196 -0.53 -16.98 -15.93
C ILE A 196 -0.60 -16.57 -14.44
N SER A 197 -0.71 -15.29 -14.14
CA SER A 197 -0.76 -14.75 -12.76
C SER A 197 -1.52 -13.43 -12.67
N GLU A 198 -2.03 -13.09 -11.48
CA GLU A 198 -2.88 -11.91 -11.29
C GLU A 198 -2.10 -10.59 -11.14
N GLN A 199 -0.89 -10.60 -10.57
CA GLN A 199 -0.04 -9.41 -10.44
C GLN A 199 1.42 -9.81 -10.15
N LYS A 200 2.39 -9.15 -10.81
CA LYS A 200 3.85 -9.21 -10.55
C LYS A 200 4.44 -10.63 -10.32
N GLY A 201 3.88 -11.67 -10.95
CA GLY A 201 4.49 -13.00 -11.01
C GLY A 201 4.55 -13.79 -9.69
N LYS A 202 3.85 -13.39 -8.62
CA LYS A 202 3.80 -14.19 -7.39
C LYS A 202 2.82 -15.35 -7.57
N ASN A 203 3.35 -16.58 -7.52
CA ASN A 203 2.62 -17.88 -7.58
C ASN A 203 1.79 -18.15 -8.86
N PRO A 204 2.39 -18.18 -10.06
CA PRO A 204 1.70 -18.37 -11.32
C PRO A 204 1.07 -19.77 -11.48
N LEU A 205 -0.07 -19.85 -12.15
CA LEU A 205 -0.59 -21.09 -12.73
C LEU A 205 0.22 -21.42 -13.97
N VAL A 206 0.76 -22.64 -14.02
CA VAL A 206 1.61 -23.18 -15.08
C VAL A 206 0.77 -24.13 -15.91
N PHE A 207 0.83 -23.94 -17.22
CA PHE A 207 0.05 -24.68 -18.21
C PHE A 207 0.99 -25.35 -19.21
N LEU A 208 0.77 -26.64 -19.46
CA LEU A 208 1.45 -27.38 -20.52
C LEU A 208 0.46 -27.75 -21.62
N ASN A 209 0.95 -27.87 -22.85
CA ASN A 209 0.11 -28.34 -23.94
C ASN A 209 -0.44 -29.73 -23.60
N GLU A 210 -1.73 -29.96 -23.84
CA GLU A 210 -2.38 -31.25 -23.52
C GLU A 210 -1.65 -32.44 -24.15
N LYS A 211 -1.04 -32.26 -25.32
CA LYS A 211 -0.24 -33.29 -26.02
C LYS A 211 1.05 -33.67 -25.30
N GLU A 212 1.53 -32.82 -24.40
CA GLU A 212 2.80 -32.96 -23.68
C GLU A 212 2.60 -33.26 -22.18
N THR A 213 1.35 -33.34 -21.72
CA THR A 213 1.06 -33.54 -20.31
C THR A 213 1.29 -35.02 -19.92
N PRO A 214 2.19 -35.34 -18.97
CA PRO A 214 2.38 -36.71 -18.52
C PRO A 214 1.13 -37.26 -17.82
N ALA A 215 0.86 -38.56 -18.00
CA ALA A 215 -0.28 -39.23 -17.38
C ALA A 215 -0.21 -39.13 -15.85
N VAL A 216 -1.23 -38.52 -15.24
CA VAL A 216 -1.32 -38.35 -13.78
C VAL A 216 -1.47 -39.72 -13.13
N THR A 217 -0.49 -40.13 -12.33
CA THR A 217 -0.62 -41.23 -11.38
C THR A 217 -1.66 -40.86 -10.34
N ALA A 218 -2.77 -41.60 -10.30
CA ALA A 218 -3.80 -41.46 -9.28
C ALA A 218 -3.22 -41.60 -7.86
N SER A 219 -3.60 -40.68 -6.97
CA SER A 219 -3.32 -40.71 -5.53
C SER A 219 -3.78 -42.04 -4.93
N LYS A 220 -2.90 -42.76 -4.22
CA LYS A 220 -3.15 -44.13 -3.75
C LYS A 220 -3.72 -44.23 -2.33
N VAL A 221 -3.78 -43.13 -1.58
CA VAL A 221 -4.17 -43.13 -0.16
C VAL A 221 -5.54 -42.46 -0.01
N ALA A 222 -6.58 -43.26 0.21
CA ALA A 222 -7.93 -42.76 0.45
C ALA A 222 -8.17 -42.48 1.94
N ALA A 223 -8.93 -41.42 2.25
CA ALA A 223 -9.43 -41.19 3.59
C ALA A 223 -10.42 -42.31 3.99
N ILE A 224 -10.31 -42.80 5.21
CA ILE A 224 -11.24 -43.81 5.77
C ILE A 224 -12.51 -43.18 6.32
N GLU A 225 -12.50 -41.87 6.58
CA GLU A 225 -13.64 -41.10 7.04
C GLU A 225 -13.53 -39.66 6.53
N LYS A 226 -14.66 -39.10 6.10
CA LYS A 226 -14.79 -37.73 5.62
C LYS A 226 -16.01 -37.11 6.28
N GLN A 227 -15.84 -35.94 6.90
CA GLN A 227 -16.93 -35.22 7.54
C GLN A 227 -16.91 -33.76 7.10
N THR A 228 -18.11 -33.20 6.95
CA THR A 228 -18.32 -31.76 6.82
C THR A 228 -19.06 -31.31 8.08
N ILE A 229 -18.48 -30.37 8.83
CA ILE A 229 -18.88 -30.04 10.19
C ILE A 229 -19.06 -28.53 10.30
N SER A 230 -20.29 -28.09 10.54
CA SER A 230 -20.59 -26.71 10.96
C SER A 230 -20.03 -26.45 12.37
N ASN A 231 -19.35 -25.32 12.58
CA ASN A 231 -18.79 -24.89 13.88
C ASN A 231 -17.85 -25.91 14.54
N TRP A 232 -16.94 -26.49 13.77
CA TRP A 232 -16.00 -27.51 14.27
C TRP A 232 -15.14 -26.96 15.42
N THR A 233 -15.06 -27.73 16.51
CA THR A 233 -14.30 -27.37 17.72
C THR A 233 -13.65 -28.61 18.37
N TYR A 234 -12.66 -28.38 19.24
CA TYR A 234 -11.98 -29.43 20.02
C TYR A 234 -11.52 -28.89 21.38
N PRO A 235 -11.31 -29.76 22.40
CA PRO A 235 -10.86 -29.33 23.73
C PRO A 235 -9.53 -28.55 23.66
N GLY A 236 -9.52 -27.32 24.18
CA GLY A 236 -8.34 -26.45 24.18
C GLY A 236 -8.17 -25.60 22.91
N LYS A 237 -9.11 -25.65 21.96
CA LYS A 237 -9.18 -24.69 20.86
C LYS A 237 -9.51 -23.30 21.43
N GLU A 238 -8.67 -22.31 21.14
CA GLU A 238 -8.98 -20.91 21.46
C GLU A 238 -10.27 -20.51 20.75
N VAL A 239 -11.20 -19.89 21.49
CA VAL A 239 -12.39 -19.31 20.87
C VAL A 239 -11.88 -18.17 20.00
N VAL A 240 -12.02 -18.30 18.69
CA VAL A 240 -11.82 -17.18 17.77
C VAL A 240 -12.86 -16.14 18.18
N VAL A 241 -12.41 -15.12 18.93
CA VAL A 241 -13.18 -13.89 19.09
C VAL A 241 -13.33 -13.38 17.66
N ALA A 242 -14.57 -13.31 17.18
CA ALA A 242 -14.85 -12.78 15.86
C ALA A 242 -14.24 -11.37 15.78
N ASP A 243 -13.11 -11.25 15.08
CA ASP A 243 -12.60 -9.97 14.66
C ASP A 243 -13.65 -9.39 13.71
N ASP A 244 -14.31 -8.34 14.17
CA ASP A 244 -15.41 -7.61 13.55
C ASP A 244 -14.93 -6.86 12.29
N TYR A 245 -14.54 -7.60 11.25
CA TYR A 245 -14.27 -7.08 9.92
C TYR A 245 -15.00 -7.92 8.87
N GLY A 246 -16.32 -7.81 8.84
CA GLY A 246 -17.13 -8.40 7.78
C GLY A 246 -18.62 -8.22 8.01
N VAL A 247 -19.21 -7.26 7.31
CA VAL A 247 -20.64 -6.94 7.36
C VAL A 247 -21.49 -8.16 6.95
N ALA A 248 -22.18 -8.79 7.90
CA ALA A 248 -23.24 -9.74 7.61
C ALA A 248 -24.61 -9.07 7.73
N VAL A 249 -25.28 -8.91 6.58
CA VAL A 249 -26.66 -8.45 6.49
C VAL A 249 -27.60 -9.63 6.75
N ASP A 250 -28.28 -9.50 7.89
CA ASP A 250 -29.66 -9.91 8.21
C ASP A 250 -30.01 -11.34 8.71
N SER A 251 -30.84 -11.29 9.75
CA SER A 251 -31.94 -12.18 10.14
C SER A 251 -31.63 -13.49 10.87
N SER A 252 -31.42 -13.40 12.19
CA SER A 252 -32.43 -13.84 13.17
C SER A 252 -31.94 -13.65 14.61
N VAL A 253 -32.86 -13.23 15.45
CA VAL A 253 -32.67 -12.94 16.88
C VAL A 253 -32.17 -14.18 17.60
N VAL A 254 -30.92 -14.15 18.06
CA VAL A 254 -30.45 -15.00 19.14
C VAL A 254 -29.89 -14.08 20.23
N THR A 255 -30.66 -13.94 21.29
CA THR A 255 -30.23 -13.31 22.54
C THR A 255 -29.11 -14.14 23.15
N VAL A 256 -27.86 -13.77 22.87
CA VAL A 256 -26.71 -14.21 23.64
C VAL A 256 -26.43 -13.12 24.68
N ASP A 257 -26.67 -13.49 25.93
CA ASP A 257 -26.39 -12.67 27.11
C ASP A 257 -24.88 -12.38 27.14
N SER A 258 -24.51 -11.18 26.68
CA SER A 258 -23.13 -10.77 26.46
C SER A 258 -22.60 -10.04 27.69
N ALA A 259 -21.83 -10.75 28.50
CA ALA A 259 -21.04 -10.16 29.59
C ALA A 259 -19.82 -9.33 29.12
N TYR A 260 -19.75 -9.00 27.83
CA TYR A 260 -18.77 -8.09 27.21
C TYR A 260 -19.46 -7.10 26.26
N ALA A 261 -20.60 -6.54 26.66
CA ALA A 261 -21.07 -5.31 26.03
C ALA A 261 -20.14 -4.17 26.47
N SER A 262 -19.13 -3.84 25.66
CA SER A 262 -18.48 -2.52 25.75
C SER A 262 -19.61 -1.47 25.75
N PRO A 263 -19.57 -0.47 26.64
CA PRO A 263 -20.68 0.46 26.80
C PRO A 263 -20.82 1.29 25.52
N LYS A 264 -21.67 0.83 24.59
CA LYS A 264 -22.03 1.59 23.39
C LYS A 264 -22.56 2.94 23.85
N ILE A 265 -21.94 4.02 23.38
CA ILE A 265 -22.40 5.37 23.70
C ILE A 265 -23.85 5.50 23.25
N ASN A 266 -24.75 5.77 24.19
CA ASN A 266 -26.13 6.10 23.88
C ASN A 266 -26.19 7.54 23.34
N PHE A 267 -25.71 7.71 22.12
CA PHE A 267 -25.64 8.99 21.45
C PHE A 267 -27.05 9.49 21.10
N LYS A 268 -27.29 10.79 21.28
CA LYS A 268 -28.58 11.44 20.99
C LYS A 268 -28.38 12.77 20.30
N PHE A 269 -29.12 12.98 19.20
CA PHE A 269 -29.14 14.27 18.54
C PHE A 269 -30.05 15.23 19.30
N LYS A 270 -29.62 16.49 19.41
CA LYS A 270 -30.49 17.58 19.85
C LYS A 270 -31.18 18.19 18.64
N ILE A 271 -32.50 18.04 18.57
CA ILE A 271 -33.32 18.68 17.53
C ILE A 271 -33.87 19.99 18.07
N GLU A 272 -33.54 21.10 17.40
CA GLU A 272 -33.98 22.43 17.81
C GLU A 272 -35.40 22.74 17.31
N ASN A 273 -36.09 23.66 17.98
CA ASN A 273 -37.50 23.97 17.70
C ASN A 273 -37.69 24.93 16.51
N SER A 274 -36.63 25.60 16.06
CA SER A 274 -36.68 26.53 14.93
C SER A 274 -35.41 26.47 14.08
N LEU A 275 -35.53 26.79 12.79
CA LEU A 275 -34.38 26.82 11.87
C LEU A 275 -33.28 27.78 12.35
N LYS A 276 -33.67 28.91 12.96
CA LYS A 276 -32.72 29.88 13.52
C LYS A 276 -31.90 29.29 14.66
N GLU A 277 -32.54 28.55 15.57
CA GLU A 277 -31.86 27.85 16.66
C GLU A 277 -30.98 26.71 16.14
N ALA A 278 -31.46 25.95 15.15
CA ALA A 278 -30.69 24.90 14.50
C ALA A 278 -29.40 25.43 13.84
N ILE A 279 -29.49 26.55 13.11
CA ILE A 279 -28.30 27.20 12.51
C ILE A 279 -27.36 27.69 13.62
N ALA A 280 -27.88 28.31 14.68
CA ALA A 280 -27.06 28.78 15.79
C ALA A 280 -26.35 27.64 16.54
N ALA A 281 -27.03 26.52 16.77
CA ALA A 281 -26.46 25.32 17.37
C ALA A 281 -25.34 24.73 16.50
N THR A 282 -25.56 24.62 15.19
CA THR A 282 -24.55 24.17 14.22
C THR A 282 -23.34 25.11 14.18
N LYS A 283 -23.56 26.42 14.21
CA LYS A 283 -22.49 27.42 14.29
C LYS A 283 -21.62 27.24 15.54
N ASN A 284 -22.26 27.03 16.68
CA ASN A 284 -21.58 26.88 17.97
C ASN A 284 -20.77 25.58 18.05
N ALA A 285 -21.19 24.53 17.33
CA ALA A 285 -20.46 23.27 17.24
C ALA A 285 -19.15 23.38 16.42
N LYS A 286 -19.02 24.39 15.55
CA LYS A 286 -17.85 24.71 14.68
C LYS A 286 -17.47 23.66 13.62
N THR A 287 -17.69 22.38 13.87
CA THR A 287 -17.29 21.26 13.00
C THR A 287 -18.45 20.63 12.23
N LYS A 288 -19.69 21.00 12.57
CA LYS A 288 -20.90 20.36 12.02
C LYS A 288 -21.53 21.11 10.85
N PHE A 289 -22.31 20.36 10.08
CA PHE A 289 -23.26 20.88 9.08
C PHE A 289 -24.70 20.66 9.52
N LEU A 290 -25.63 21.44 8.98
CA LEU A 290 -27.06 21.29 9.28
C LEU A 290 -27.78 20.67 8.09
N VAL A 291 -28.41 19.52 8.30
CA VAL A 291 -29.32 18.87 7.35
C VAL A 291 -30.74 19.36 7.63
N VAL A 292 -31.31 20.08 6.68
CA VAL A 292 -32.70 20.56 6.72
C VAL A 292 -33.54 19.69 5.78
N TYR A 293 -34.59 19.07 6.30
CA TYR A 293 -35.54 18.28 5.52
C TYR A 293 -36.86 19.01 5.36
N THR A 294 -37.43 19.03 4.16
CA THR A 294 -38.77 19.56 3.89
C THR A 294 -39.59 18.59 3.06
N ASP A 295 -40.72 18.15 3.59
CA ASP A 295 -41.71 17.32 2.88
C ASP A 295 -43.12 17.69 3.33
N SER A 296 -43.47 18.95 3.14
CA SER A 296 -44.72 19.52 3.66
C SER A 296 -45.99 18.93 3.03
N LYS A 297 -45.89 18.10 2.00
CA LYS A 297 -47.02 17.44 1.34
C LYS A 297 -47.29 16.03 1.89
N ASN A 298 -46.32 15.43 2.59
CA ASN A 298 -46.43 14.10 3.15
C ASN A 298 -46.88 14.19 4.63
N PRO A 299 -48.05 13.61 4.99
CA PRO A 299 -48.52 13.62 6.37
C PRO A 299 -47.61 12.81 7.32
N SER A 300 -46.79 11.90 6.81
CA SER A 300 -45.85 11.08 7.58
C SER A 300 -44.47 11.73 7.77
N ALA A 301 -44.22 12.92 7.18
CA ALA A 301 -42.88 13.52 7.15
C ALA A 301 -42.21 13.66 8.53
N LYS A 302 -42.98 13.93 9.60
CA LYS A 302 -42.45 13.98 10.97
C LYS A 302 -42.02 12.60 11.48
N ALA A 303 -42.82 11.57 11.22
CA ALA A 303 -42.50 10.21 11.61
C ALA A 303 -41.28 9.68 10.84
N ASP A 304 -41.21 9.97 9.53
CA ASP A 304 -40.09 9.60 8.67
C ASP A 304 -38.78 10.29 9.13
N PHE A 305 -38.85 11.57 9.46
CA PHE A 305 -37.73 12.32 10.04
C PHE A 305 -37.27 11.74 11.38
N ASP A 306 -38.20 11.46 12.30
CA ASP A 306 -37.86 10.91 13.62
C ASP A 306 -37.25 9.50 13.52
N ALA A 307 -37.74 8.68 12.61
CA ALA A 307 -37.18 7.36 12.33
C ALA A 307 -35.75 7.47 11.79
N PHE A 308 -35.53 8.36 10.81
CA PHE A 308 -34.21 8.62 10.24
C PHE A 308 -33.22 9.10 11.32
N VAL A 309 -33.59 10.09 12.14
CA VAL A 309 -32.74 10.62 13.20
C VAL A 309 -32.36 9.52 14.18
N LYS A 310 -33.33 8.70 14.64
CA LYS A 310 -33.05 7.58 15.56
C LYS A 310 -32.08 6.57 14.97
N GLU A 311 -32.16 6.31 13.67
CA GLU A 311 -31.22 5.42 13.02
C GLU A 311 -29.82 6.03 12.94
N GLN A 312 -29.72 7.33 12.63
CA GLN A 312 -28.43 8.02 12.66
C GLN A 312 -27.83 8.06 14.08
N GLU A 313 -28.65 8.17 15.13
CA GLU A 313 -28.17 8.06 16.52
C GLU A 313 -27.49 6.72 16.79
N VAL A 314 -28.06 5.63 16.25
CA VAL A 314 -27.48 4.28 16.37
C VAL A 314 -26.19 4.17 15.57
N GLN A 315 -26.16 4.67 14.33
CA GLN A 315 -24.97 4.61 13.46
C GLN A 315 -23.80 5.41 14.05
N VAL A 316 -24.03 6.66 14.47
CA VAL A 316 -23.01 7.49 15.10
C VAL A 316 -22.55 6.88 16.43
N GLY A 317 -23.50 6.39 17.24
CA GLY A 317 -23.18 5.71 18.49
C GLY A 317 -22.40 4.40 18.31
N TYR A 318 -22.59 3.66 17.22
CA TYR A 318 -21.83 2.45 16.91
C TYR A 318 -20.39 2.75 16.52
N ASN A 319 -20.16 3.84 15.79
CA ASN A 319 -18.81 4.26 15.41
C ASN A 319 -18.01 4.86 16.58
N MET A 320 -18.69 5.25 17.66
CA MET A 320 -18.06 5.69 18.91
C MET A 320 -17.84 4.49 19.84
N PHE A 321 -16.59 4.11 20.07
CA PHE A 321 -16.23 2.99 20.96
C PHE A 321 -16.60 3.28 22.42
N ASP A 322 -15.70 3.92 23.18
CA ASP A 322 -15.87 4.14 24.63
C ASP A 322 -16.05 5.62 25.02
N VAL A 323 -15.66 6.55 24.16
CA VAL A 323 -15.68 7.99 24.41
C VAL A 323 -16.26 8.76 23.23
N TYR A 324 -16.90 9.89 23.54
CA TYR A 324 -17.41 10.78 22.51
C TYR A 324 -16.27 11.21 21.61
N ASP A 325 -16.42 10.97 20.31
CA ASP A 325 -15.46 11.37 19.31
C ASP A 325 -16.16 12.26 18.26
N PRO A 326 -15.80 13.56 18.19
CA PRO A 326 -16.44 14.51 17.29
C PRO A 326 -16.23 14.17 15.80
N GLN A 327 -15.31 13.26 15.45
CA GLN A 327 -15.11 12.86 14.05
C GLN A 327 -16.33 12.12 13.47
N TYR A 328 -17.14 11.47 14.31
CA TYR A 328 -18.34 10.74 13.89
C TYR A 328 -19.63 11.58 13.96
N ASP A 329 -19.59 12.73 14.65
CA ASP A 329 -20.75 13.57 14.92
C ASP A 329 -20.74 14.85 14.06
N ILE A 330 -20.98 14.67 12.76
CA ILE A 330 -20.73 15.72 11.74
C ILE A 330 -21.99 16.49 11.33
N PHE A 331 -23.19 15.97 11.62
CA PHE A 331 -24.44 16.57 11.18
C PHE A 331 -25.39 16.88 12.34
N ASN A 332 -26.01 18.05 12.29
CA ASN A 332 -27.25 18.34 13.02
C ASN A 332 -28.43 18.18 12.05
N TYR A 333 -29.62 17.90 12.59
CA TYR A 333 -30.82 17.66 11.79
C TYR A 333 -31.96 18.60 12.18
N TYR A 334 -32.71 19.08 11.19
CA TYR A 334 -33.88 19.92 11.39
C TYR A 334 -34.98 19.60 10.36
N LEU A 335 -36.22 19.51 10.83
CA LEU A 335 -37.40 19.38 9.97
C LEU A 335 -38.02 20.76 9.76
N ALA A 336 -38.03 21.23 8.51
CA ALA A 336 -38.64 22.50 8.14
C ALA A 336 -40.15 22.48 8.37
N THR A 337 -40.66 23.58 8.91
CA THR A 337 -42.06 23.77 9.26
C THR A 337 -42.71 24.83 8.37
N ALA A 338 -44.00 25.12 8.61
CA ALA A 338 -44.71 26.18 7.90
C ALA A 338 -44.04 27.57 8.08
N ASP A 339 -43.37 27.79 9.21
CA ASP A 339 -42.69 29.06 9.54
C ASP A 339 -41.46 29.30 8.66
N ASP A 340 -40.86 28.24 8.11
CA ASP A 340 -39.64 28.31 7.30
C ASP A 340 -39.90 28.59 5.81
N LYS A 341 -41.17 28.66 5.40
CA LYS A 341 -41.57 28.88 3.99
C LYS A 341 -40.93 30.12 3.37
N LYS A 342 -40.77 31.19 4.15
CA LYS A 342 -40.11 32.43 3.68
C LYS A 342 -38.62 32.19 3.41
N TRP A 343 -37.95 31.43 4.28
CA TRP A 343 -36.53 31.12 4.15
C TRP A 343 -36.28 30.19 2.96
N LEU A 344 -37.10 29.16 2.78
CA LEU A 344 -37.03 28.24 1.62
C LEU A 344 -37.13 29.00 0.31
N LYS A 345 -38.12 29.91 0.20
CA LYS A 345 -38.31 30.76 -0.98
C LYS A 345 -37.13 31.70 -1.21
N ALA A 346 -36.58 32.31 -0.16
CA ALA A 346 -35.45 33.22 -0.26
C ALA A 346 -34.18 32.52 -0.78
N ASN A 347 -33.99 31.25 -0.41
CA ASN A 347 -32.88 30.41 -0.87
C ASN A 347 -33.19 29.61 -2.15
N LYS A 348 -34.29 29.93 -2.84
CA LYS A 348 -34.72 29.30 -4.10
C LYS A 348 -34.94 27.77 -4.00
N ILE A 349 -35.29 27.27 -2.81
CA ILE A 349 -35.65 25.87 -2.58
C ILE A 349 -37.14 25.69 -2.90
N ASN A 350 -37.43 25.10 -4.05
CA ASN A 350 -38.80 24.86 -4.52
C ASN A 350 -39.20 23.37 -4.52
N ASP A 351 -38.24 22.49 -4.27
CA ASP A 351 -38.42 21.04 -4.26
C ASP A 351 -39.13 20.56 -2.99
N ASN A 352 -39.95 19.52 -3.13
CA ASN A 352 -40.74 18.92 -2.06
C ASN A 352 -41.11 17.47 -2.47
N PRO A 353 -40.50 16.43 -1.86
CA PRO A 353 -39.54 16.50 -0.77
C PRO A 353 -38.18 17.09 -1.19
N SER A 354 -37.43 17.63 -0.23
CA SER A 354 -36.05 18.06 -0.42
C SER A 354 -35.20 17.92 0.85
N VAL A 355 -33.95 17.50 0.66
CA VAL A 355 -32.90 17.47 1.69
C VAL A 355 -31.88 18.55 1.36
N ILE A 356 -31.61 19.46 2.29
CA ILE A 356 -30.71 20.61 2.11
C ILE A 356 -29.60 20.54 3.16
N VAL A 357 -28.36 20.83 2.76
CA VAL A 357 -27.21 20.88 3.68
C VAL A 357 -26.69 22.32 3.79
N LEU A 358 -26.59 22.82 5.02
CA LEU A 358 -26.13 24.17 5.36
C LEU A 358 -24.82 24.14 6.15
N ASN A 359 -24.01 25.18 6.02
CA ASN A 359 -22.93 25.45 6.97
C ASN A 359 -23.44 26.16 8.24
N GLY A 360 -22.55 26.37 9.22
CA GLY A 360 -22.87 27.08 10.45
C GLY A 360 -23.27 28.56 10.28
N GLU A 361 -22.98 29.18 9.12
CA GLU A 361 -23.45 30.54 8.81
C GLU A 361 -24.86 30.55 8.18
N GLY A 362 -25.45 29.38 7.94
CA GLY A 362 -26.75 29.22 7.30
C GLY A 362 -26.71 29.32 5.77
N ASP A 363 -25.53 29.26 5.15
CA ASP A 363 -25.41 29.19 3.70
C ASP A 363 -25.81 27.81 3.20
N VAL A 364 -26.59 27.78 2.11
CA VAL A 364 -26.89 26.54 1.40
C VAL A 364 -25.65 26.05 0.66
N LEU A 365 -25.15 24.87 1.02
CA LEU A 365 -24.01 24.23 0.36
C LEU A 365 -24.46 23.32 -0.78
N THR A 366 -25.50 22.52 -0.55
CA THR A 366 -26.07 21.61 -1.55
C THR A 366 -27.51 21.24 -1.18
N SER A 367 -28.25 20.73 -2.15
CA SER A 367 -29.61 20.21 -1.96
C SER A 367 -29.89 19.06 -2.92
N ALA A 368 -30.76 18.14 -2.50
CA ALA A 368 -31.29 17.04 -3.28
C ALA A 368 -32.82 17.10 -3.32
N LYS A 369 -33.41 16.74 -4.47
CA LYS A 369 -34.86 16.58 -4.63
C LYS A 369 -35.22 15.13 -4.32
N SER A 370 -35.24 14.78 -3.03
CA SER A 370 -35.43 13.42 -2.56
C SER A 370 -35.91 13.41 -1.11
N THR A 371 -36.24 12.22 -0.59
CA THR A 371 -36.48 12.01 0.84
C THR A 371 -35.16 11.83 1.60
N LEU A 372 -35.20 11.88 2.94
CA LEU A 372 -34.05 11.53 3.79
C LEU A 372 -33.64 10.06 3.63
N ASN A 373 -34.62 9.17 3.46
CA ASN A 373 -34.35 7.74 3.34
C ASN A 373 -33.59 7.42 2.04
N ASP A 374 -33.93 8.08 0.94
CA ASP A 374 -33.23 7.91 -0.35
C ASP A 374 -31.74 8.31 -0.26
N GLN A 375 -31.43 9.28 0.62
CA GLN A 375 -30.07 9.82 0.79
C GLN A 375 -29.34 9.26 1.99
N LYS A 376 -29.92 8.28 2.69
CA LYS A 376 -29.41 7.78 3.96
C LYS A 376 -27.96 7.29 3.89
N ALA A 377 -27.57 6.65 2.80
CA ALA A 377 -26.20 6.18 2.59
C ALA A 377 -25.18 7.33 2.63
N LYS A 378 -25.54 8.53 2.16
CA LYS A 378 -24.67 9.72 2.12
C LYS A 378 -24.34 10.28 3.50
N PHE A 379 -25.12 9.92 4.52
CA PHE A 379 -24.89 10.36 5.90
C PHE A 379 -24.16 9.30 6.74
N ASN A 380 -23.78 8.17 6.13
CA ASN A 380 -22.89 7.20 6.75
C ASN A 380 -21.47 7.78 6.86
N TYR A 381 -20.78 7.49 7.96
CA TYR A 381 -19.39 7.89 8.19
C TYR A 381 -18.45 7.46 7.06
N TYR A 382 -18.64 6.25 6.50
CA TYR A 382 -17.79 5.73 5.42
C TYR A 382 -18.08 6.34 4.04
N ASP A 383 -19.13 7.14 3.89
CA ASP A 383 -19.44 7.81 2.62
C ASP A 383 -18.68 9.14 2.49
N ASP A 384 -18.11 9.39 1.31
CA ASP A 384 -17.31 10.60 1.04
C ASP A 384 -18.15 11.89 0.91
N PHE A 385 -19.48 11.83 0.98
CA PHE A 385 -20.35 12.99 0.89
C PHE A 385 -19.97 14.08 1.90
N CYS A 386 -19.59 13.70 3.12
CA CYS A 386 -19.13 14.67 4.12
C CYS A 386 -17.89 15.44 3.64
N LYS A 387 -16.86 14.74 3.15
CA LYS A 387 -15.64 15.36 2.60
C LYS A 387 -15.97 16.31 1.44
N LYS A 388 -16.90 15.91 0.57
CA LYS A 388 -17.39 16.74 -0.53
C LYS A 388 -18.10 18.01 -0.04
N VAL A 389 -18.94 17.91 0.99
CA VAL A 389 -19.61 19.06 1.62
C VAL A 389 -18.60 20.00 2.30
N GLN A 390 -17.62 19.46 3.02
CA GLN A 390 -16.53 20.23 3.63
C GLN A 390 -15.76 21.03 2.58
N ARG A 391 -15.46 20.40 1.43
CA ARG A 391 -14.81 21.06 0.29
C ARG A 391 -15.66 22.20 -0.27
N VAL A 392 -16.94 21.98 -0.54
CA VAL A 392 -17.86 23.04 -1.00
C VAL A 392 -17.90 24.20 0.00
N ASN A 393 -17.96 23.92 1.30
CA ASN A 393 -17.96 24.94 2.33
C ASN A 393 -16.65 25.75 2.36
N ALA A 394 -15.50 25.09 2.23
CA ALA A 394 -14.20 25.75 2.17
C ALA A 394 -14.12 26.72 0.98
N PHE A 395 -14.56 26.29 -0.20
CA PHE A 395 -14.60 27.15 -1.40
C PHE A 395 -15.55 28.34 -1.23
N ASN A 396 -16.77 28.11 -0.74
CA ASN A 396 -17.73 29.18 -0.49
C ASN A 396 -17.18 30.21 0.51
N THR A 397 -16.61 29.72 1.61
CA THR A 397 -16.03 30.59 2.64
C THR A 397 -14.84 31.38 2.11
N PHE A 398 -13.92 30.72 1.40
CA PHE A 398 -12.76 31.35 0.80
C PHE A 398 -13.16 32.49 -0.17
N ASN A 399 -14.11 32.20 -1.06
CA ASN A 399 -14.62 33.17 -2.03
C ASN A 399 -15.23 34.41 -1.35
N LYS A 400 -15.93 34.24 -0.22
CA LYS A 400 -16.48 35.36 0.57
C LYS A 400 -15.38 36.20 1.22
N VAL A 401 -14.36 35.55 1.79
CA VAL A 401 -13.24 36.23 2.47
C VAL A 401 -12.42 37.02 1.46
N VAL A 402 -11.99 36.41 0.35
CA VAL A 402 -11.15 37.08 -0.66
C VAL A 402 -11.86 38.28 -1.30
N LYS A 403 -13.17 38.19 -1.53
CA LYS A 403 -13.95 39.31 -2.08
C LYS A 403 -14.26 40.42 -1.07
N ASN A 404 -14.07 40.15 0.23
CA ASN A 404 -14.30 41.14 1.27
C ASN A 404 -13.09 42.07 1.40
N LYS A 405 -13.21 43.31 0.93
CA LYS A 405 -12.15 44.33 1.03
C LYS A 405 -11.74 44.70 2.47
N LYS A 406 -12.50 44.26 3.48
CA LYS A 406 -12.19 44.44 4.91
C LYS A 406 -11.64 43.19 5.57
N ALA A 407 -11.43 42.09 4.83
CA ALA A 407 -10.82 40.89 5.38
C ALA A 407 -9.40 41.22 5.88
N THR A 408 -9.09 40.73 7.07
CA THR A 408 -7.75 40.84 7.65
C THR A 408 -6.86 39.71 7.16
N ASP A 409 -5.54 39.83 7.35
CA ASP A 409 -4.60 38.75 7.07
C ASP A 409 -4.95 37.48 7.88
N ALA A 410 -5.44 37.63 9.10
CA ALA A 410 -5.90 36.51 9.91
C ALA A 410 -7.10 35.79 9.29
N ASP A 411 -8.06 36.53 8.70
CA ASP A 411 -9.19 35.95 7.98
C ASP A 411 -8.73 35.19 6.73
N LEU A 412 -7.78 35.76 5.99
CA LEU A 412 -7.20 35.14 4.80
C LEU A 412 -6.43 33.86 5.15
N ILE A 413 -5.58 33.89 6.19
CA ILE A 413 -4.86 32.71 6.68
C ILE A 413 -5.85 31.60 7.05
N ALA A 414 -6.90 31.92 7.81
CA ALA A 414 -7.90 30.94 8.21
C ALA A 414 -8.66 30.35 7.00
N ALA A 415 -8.91 31.16 5.97
CA ALA A 415 -9.56 30.70 4.74
C ALA A 415 -8.66 29.77 3.91
N PHE A 416 -7.38 30.08 3.76
CA PHE A 416 -6.40 29.20 3.09
C PHE A 416 -6.18 27.91 3.87
N ASN A 417 -5.98 28.00 5.19
CA ASN A 417 -5.78 26.84 6.05
C ASN A 417 -6.98 25.88 5.97
N ARG A 418 -8.22 26.41 6.08
CA ARG A 418 -9.44 25.59 5.97
C ARG A 418 -9.52 24.80 4.68
N ALA A 419 -9.01 25.33 3.56
CA ALA A 419 -8.93 24.59 2.32
C ALA A 419 -7.78 23.58 2.34
N ALA A 420 -6.58 23.99 2.77
CA ALA A 420 -5.36 23.18 2.72
C ALA A 420 -5.37 21.93 3.62
N VAL A 421 -6.16 21.91 4.69
CA VAL A 421 -6.22 20.77 5.63
C VAL A 421 -7.31 19.75 5.30
N LEU A 422 -8.06 19.94 4.22
CA LEU A 422 -9.09 19.00 3.81
C LEU A 422 -8.49 17.67 3.34
N GLU A 423 -9.18 16.58 3.65
CA GLU A 423 -8.92 15.28 3.04
C GLU A 423 -9.53 15.21 1.64
N LEU A 424 -8.85 14.52 0.72
CA LEU A 424 -9.37 14.26 -0.61
C LEU A 424 -10.38 13.09 -0.55
N PRO A 425 -11.53 13.18 -1.24
CA PRO A 425 -12.46 12.06 -1.37
C PRO A 425 -11.84 10.92 -2.21
N TYR A 426 -12.30 9.69 -2.05
CA TYR A 426 -11.78 8.51 -2.77
C TYR A 426 -11.97 8.63 -4.29
N ASP A 427 -13.07 9.24 -4.72
CA ASP A 427 -13.41 9.47 -6.13
C ASP A 427 -12.89 10.82 -6.69
N TYR A 428 -11.93 11.45 -5.99
CA TYR A 428 -11.38 12.76 -6.35
C TYR A 428 -10.90 12.87 -7.82
N GLU A 429 -10.30 11.78 -8.33
CA GLU A 429 -9.82 11.65 -9.72
C GLU A 429 -10.92 11.13 -10.69
N ALA A 430 -11.88 10.31 -10.21
CA ALA A 430 -12.96 9.77 -11.03
C ALA A 430 -13.97 10.82 -11.52
N ASP A 431 -13.98 12.00 -10.87
CA ASP A 431 -14.62 13.23 -11.36
C ASP A 431 -14.16 13.68 -12.77
N TYR A 432 -13.07 13.09 -13.32
CA TYR A 432 -12.55 13.41 -14.66
C TYR A 432 -13.21 12.60 -15.78
N GLU A 433 -13.71 11.38 -15.53
CA GLU A 433 -14.31 10.50 -16.56
C GLU A 433 -15.83 10.33 -16.43
N VAL A 434 -16.40 10.52 -15.24
CA VAL A 434 -17.86 10.33 -15.01
C VAL A 434 -18.66 11.62 -15.18
N ALA A 435 -18.08 12.64 -15.84
CA ALA A 435 -18.83 13.83 -16.25
C ALA A 435 -19.94 13.54 -17.28
N VAL A 436 -20.01 12.31 -17.82
CA VAL A 436 -21.05 11.91 -18.78
C VAL A 436 -22.20 11.11 -18.15
N ALA A 437 -22.03 10.52 -16.95
CA ALA A 437 -23.09 9.69 -16.34
C ALA A 437 -23.84 10.35 -15.16
N ALA A 438 -23.21 11.28 -14.42
CA ALA A 438 -23.83 11.92 -13.27
C ALA A 438 -24.91 12.98 -13.63
N GLU A 439 -24.99 13.43 -14.88
CA GLU A 439 -26.00 14.42 -15.30
C GLU A 439 -27.44 13.85 -15.35
N ASN A 440 -27.63 12.53 -15.16
CA ASN A 440 -28.94 11.89 -15.34
C ASN A 440 -29.70 11.54 -14.03
N ASN A 441 -29.09 11.58 -12.84
CA ASN A 441 -29.84 11.34 -11.59
C ASN A 441 -30.27 12.66 -10.93
N THR A 442 -31.44 13.17 -11.33
CA THR A 442 -32.00 14.43 -10.80
C THR A 442 -32.32 14.42 -9.30
N ALA A 443 -32.27 13.24 -8.64
CA ALA A 443 -32.58 13.07 -7.23
C ALA A 443 -31.35 13.12 -6.28
N ASP A 444 -30.12 13.08 -6.80
CA ASP A 444 -28.89 13.13 -5.97
C ASP A 444 -28.46 14.59 -5.66
N PHE A 445 -27.55 14.76 -4.69
CA PHE A 445 -27.03 16.06 -4.28
C PHE A 445 -26.25 16.74 -5.42
N LYS A 446 -26.60 18.00 -5.70
CA LYS A 446 -25.91 18.83 -6.68
C LYS A 446 -24.85 19.69 -6.01
N LEU A 447 -23.62 19.17 -5.95
CA LEU A 447 -22.49 19.90 -5.38
C LEU A 447 -22.07 21.05 -6.31
N PRO A 448 -22.11 22.32 -5.85
CA PRO A 448 -21.71 23.46 -6.67
C PRO A 448 -20.24 23.38 -7.06
N LYS A 449 -19.95 23.51 -8.36
CA LYS A 449 -18.58 23.77 -8.84
C LYS A 449 -18.30 25.26 -8.67
N ALA A 450 -17.56 25.62 -7.62
CA ALA A 450 -17.09 26.98 -7.45
C ALA A 450 -15.81 27.20 -8.27
N ALA A 451 -15.88 28.04 -9.30
CA ALA A 451 -14.71 28.48 -10.04
C ALA A 451 -14.04 29.64 -9.28
N LEU A 452 -12.80 29.44 -8.85
CA LEU A 452 -11.94 30.48 -8.27
C LEU A 452 -11.00 31.02 -9.36
N ASP A 453 -10.74 32.33 -9.35
CA ASP A 453 -9.71 32.92 -10.22
C ASP A 453 -8.33 32.54 -9.67
N LYS A 454 -7.67 31.58 -10.33
CA LYS A 454 -6.34 31.09 -9.96
C LYS A 454 -5.32 32.21 -9.79
N LYS A 455 -5.35 33.22 -10.65
CA LYS A 455 -4.40 34.34 -10.59
C LYS A 455 -4.67 35.20 -9.35
N GLU A 456 -5.93 35.48 -9.04
CA GLU A 456 -6.31 36.22 -7.83
C GLU A 456 -5.90 35.47 -6.56
N VAL A 457 -6.13 34.15 -6.50
CA VAL A 457 -5.75 33.29 -5.37
C VAL A 457 -4.23 33.32 -5.15
N LEU A 458 -3.45 33.05 -6.20
CA LEU A 458 -1.98 33.02 -6.09
C LEU A 458 -1.39 34.40 -5.75
N GLN A 459 -1.96 35.49 -6.27
CA GLN A 459 -1.52 36.84 -5.91
C GLN A 459 -1.86 37.19 -4.44
N THR A 460 -3.00 36.74 -3.95
CA THR A 460 -3.40 36.92 -2.55
C THR A 460 -2.47 36.15 -1.63
N TRP A 461 -2.19 34.88 -1.97
CA TRP A 461 -1.22 34.05 -1.24
C TRP A 461 0.17 34.69 -1.20
N LYS A 462 0.68 35.16 -2.34
CA LYS A 462 1.98 35.82 -2.40
C LYS A 462 2.06 37.04 -1.49
N LYS A 463 1.08 37.94 -1.54
CA LYS A 463 1.06 39.15 -0.69
C LYS A 463 1.03 38.79 0.79
N LEU A 464 0.27 37.75 1.15
CA LEU A 464 0.18 37.25 2.51
C LEU A 464 1.57 36.77 2.98
N ILE A 465 2.23 35.90 2.21
CA ILE A 465 3.57 35.39 2.55
C ILE A 465 4.60 36.52 2.66
N GLU A 466 4.59 37.49 1.75
CA GLU A 466 5.48 38.66 1.79
C GLU A 466 5.26 39.53 3.03
N ALA A 467 4.00 39.75 3.43
CA ALA A 467 3.67 40.54 4.62
C ALA A 467 4.17 39.85 5.91
N HIS A 468 4.00 38.54 6.00
CA HIS A 468 4.34 37.74 7.17
C HIS A 468 5.84 37.44 7.32
N GLN A 469 6.69 37.77 6.33
CA GLN A 469 8.15 37.68 6.49
C GLN A 469 8.69 38.53 7.66
N LYS A 470 7.94 39.54 8.11
CA LYS A 470 8.33 40.43 9.22
C LYS A 470 7.87 39.96 10.59
N ASP A 471 7.13 38.87 10.67
CA ASP A 471 6.57 38.38 11.92
C ASP A 471 7.69 38.06 12.93
N THR A 472 7.40 38.29 14.21
CA THR A 472 8.33 37.94 15.31
C THR A 472 8.00 36.60 15.95
N LYS A 473 6.78 36.10 15.72
CA LYS A 473 6.29 34.81 16.19
C LYS A 473 5.54 34.11 15.05
N PRO A 474 5.62 32.77 14.93
CA PRO A 474 4.89 32.07 13.89
C PRO A 474 3.38 32.11 14.12
N ASN A 475 2.63 32.38 13.05
CA ASN A 475 1.22 32.00 12.95
C ASN A 475 1.11 30.51 12.58
N MET A 476 0.60 29.68 13.50
CA MET A 476 0.56 28.22 13.32
C MET A 476 -0.41 27.75 12.21
N LEU A 477 -1.49 28.47 11.94
CA LEU A 477 -2.38 28.16 10.81
C LEU A 477 -1.67 28.44 9.48
N LEU A 478 -0.86 29.50 9.42
CA LEU A 478 -0.03 29.79 8.24
C LEU A 478 1.05 28.72 8.06
N VAL A 479 1.70 28.28 9.14
CA VAL A 479 2.70 27.20 9.11
C VAL A 479 2.12 25.92 8.50
N GLU A 480 0.98 25.45 9.00
CA GLU A 480 0.33 24.25 8.47
C GLU A 480 -0.10 24.40 7.00
N THR A 481 -0.63 25.58 6.65
CA THR A 481 -1.01 25.89 5.26
C THR A 481 0.21 25.79 4.34
N ILE A 482 1.34 26.38 4.74
CA ILE A 482 2.58 26.32 3.96
C ILE A 482 3.03 24.86 3.80
N LEU A 483 3.07 24.09 4.88
CA LEU A 483 3.53 22.70 4.86
C LEU A 483 2.68 21.82 3.95
N LYS A 484 1.35 21.96 4.00
CA LYS A 484 0.44 21.25 3.08
C LYS A 484 0.67 21.69 1.64
N GLU A 485 0.82 22.98 1.41
CA GLU A 485 0.96 23.55 0.07
C GLU A 485 2.27 23.13 -0.61
N ILE A 486 3.42 23.19 0.07
CA ILE A 486 4.71 22.78 -0.51
C ILE A 486 4.80 21.27 -0.79
N LYS A 487 3.94 20.47 -0.14
CA LYS A 487 3.83 19.01 -0.35
C LYS A 487 2.83 18.62 -1.44
N ASN A 488 2.26 19.57 -2.18
CA ASN A 488 1.16 19.34 -3.12
C ASN A 488 -0.10 18.71 -2.47
N GLN A 489 -0.31 18.96 -1.18
CA GLN A 489 -1.48 18.52 -0.41
C GLN A 489 -2.40 19.69 -0.02
N GLY A 490 -2.00 20.92 -0.37
CA GLY A 490 -2.64 22.15 0.11
C GLY A 490 -3.76 22.68 -0.77
N PHE A 491 -3.98 23.99 -0.64
CA PHE A 491 -5.12 24.66 -1.28
C PHE A 491 -5.04 24.61 -2.81
N SER A 492 -3.84 24.56 -3.43
CA SER A 492 -3.74 24.48 -4.89
C SER A 492 -4.30 23.16 -5.42
N LYS A 493 -3.96 22.04 -4.77
CA LYS A 493 -4.54 20.73 -5.08
C LYS A 493 -6.05 20.79 -4.89
N GLN A 494 -6.51 21.33 -3.77
CA GLN A 494 -7.94 21.39 -3.44
C GLN A 494 -8.75 22.25 -4.42
N PHE A 495 -8.27 23.45 -4.77
CA PHE A 495 -8.98 24.41 -5.62
C PHE A 495 -8.87 24.11 -7.10
N PHE A 496 -7.68 23.72 -7.56
CA PHE A 496 -7.36 23.64 -8.99
C PHE A 496 -7.14 22.21 -9.48
N LYS A 497 -7.08 21.22 -8.58
CA LYS A 497 -6.74 19.82 -8.88
C LYS A 497 -5.38 19.64 -9.55
N GLU A 498 -4.42 20.48 -9.20
CA GLU A 498 -3.10 20.48 -9.81
C GLU A 498 -2.02 20.20 -8.77
N ASP A 499 -1.07 19.34 -9.16
CA ASP A 499 0.26 19.31 -8.56
C ASP A 499 1.12 20.39 -9.22
N ARG A 500 2.06 20.98 -8.46
CA ARG A 500 2.88 22.07 -8.97
C ARG A 500 4.34 21.95 -8.57
N VAL A 501 5.19 22.51 -9.41
CA VAL A 501 6.59 22.77 -9.10
C VAL A 501 6.69 23.95 -8.12
N LEU A 502 7.63 23.90 -7.18
CA LEU A 502 7.83 24.99 -6.21
C LEU A 502 8.27 26.27 -6.94
N ASN A 503 7.62 27.38 -6.60
CA ASN A 503 7.93 28.70 -7.15
C ASN A 503 8.51 29.63 -6.07
N ASP A 504 8.82 30.88 -6.45
CA ASP A 504 9.42 31.87 -5.55
C ASP A 504 8.63 32.13 -4.28
N THR A 505 7.30 32.06 -4.34
CA THR A 505 6.44 32.23 -3.16
C THR A 505 6.59 31.07 -2.19
N ASP A 506 6.79 29.85 -2.71
CA ASP A 506 6.99 28.67 -1.88
C ASP A 506 8.35 28.70 -1.19
N PHE A 507 9.38 29.14 -1.90
CA PHE A 507 10.70 29.33 -1.30
C PHE A 507 10.69 30.42 -0.21
N LEU A 508 9.95 31.53 -0.41
CA LEU A 508 9.72 32.52 0.65
C LEU A 508 8.91 31.94 1.83
N SER A 509 8.00 31.02 1.55
CA SER A 509 7.22 30.32 2.58
C SER A 509 8.12 29.40 3.41
N ILE A 510 9.04 28.67 2.77
CA ILE A 510 10.04 27.84 3.44
C ILE A 510 11.00 28.71 4.27
N ASP A 511 11.41 29.88 3.76
CA ASP A 511 12.23 30.81 4.54
C ASP A 511 11.52 31.29 5.81
N TYR A 512 10.20 31.52 5.75
CA TYR A 512 9.39 31.82 6.94
C TYR A 512 9.38 30.64 7.93
N LEU A 513 9.22 29.40 7.46
CA LEU A 513 9.31 28.21 8.32
C LEU A 513 10.68 28.10 9.00
N ILE A 514 11.77 28.27 8.25
CA ILE A 514 13.14 28.18 8.78
C ILE A 514 13.42 29.30 9.78
N LYS A 515 12.98 30.53 9.50
CA LYS A 515 13.11 31.66 10.42
C LYS A 515 12.47 31.40 11.78
N HIS A 516 11.33 30.70 11.80
CA HIS A 516 10.57 30.41 13.00
C HIS A 516 10.74 28.98 13.54
N TYR A 517 11.75 28.25 13.06
CA TYR A 517 11.92 26.81 13.28
C TYR A 517 11.76 26.39 14.75
N ASP A 518 12.54 26.98 15.65
CA ASP A 518 12.54 26.61 17.07
C ASP A 518 11.20 26.91 17.76
N ALA A 519 10.53 28.00 17.37
CA ALA A 519 9.23 28.37 17.92
C ALA A 519 8.13 27.41 17.44
N ILE A 520 8.21 26.94 16.19
CA ILE A 520 7.28 25.97 15.62
C ILE A 520 7.46 24.59 16.28
N GLU A 521 8.70 24.11 16.38
CA GLU A 521 9.02 22.83 17.03
C GLU A 521 8.62 22.81 18.51
N LYS A 522 8.84 23.93 19.21
CA LYS A 522 8.38 24.09 20.58
C LYS A 522 6.85 24.02 20.66
N ALA A 523 6.15 24.78 19.82
CA ALA A 523 4.68 24.78 19.79
C ALA A 523 4.12 23.37 19.50
N ARG A 524 4.76 22.61 18.60
CA ARG A 524 4.43 21.19 18.35
C ARG A 524 4.55 20.33 19.60
N SER A 525 5.67 20.42 20.32
CA SER A 525 5.90 19.62 21.54
C SER A 525 4.96 19.95 22.71
N GLU A 526 4.32 21.12 22.67
CA GLU A 526 3.39 21.62 23.70
C GLU A 526 1.91 21.33 23.38
N VAL A 527 1.58 20.70 22.24
CA VAL A 527 0.20 20.28 21.91
C VAL A 527 -0.19 19.08 22.79
N VAL A 528 -0.69 19.37 23.99
CA VAL A 528 -1.17 18.40 25.00
C VAL A 528 -2.71 18.48 25.15
N ASP A 529 -3.40 19.35 24.40
CA ASP A 529 -4.82 19.63 24.62
C ASP A 529 -5.73 19.02 23.54
N ALA A 530 -6.58 18.06 23.94
CA ALA A 530 -7.45 17.26 23.06
C ALA A 530 -8.63 18.04 22.44
N ALA A 531 -8.78 19.35 22.73
CA ALA A 531 -9.92 20.16 22.34
C ALA A 531 -9.66 21.13 21.16
N ALA A 532 -8.43 21.24 20.67
CA ALA A 532 -8.10 21.97 19.45
C ALA A 532 -7.83 20.97 18.31
N PRO A 533 -8.25 21.23 17.05
CA PRO A 533 -7.76 20.44 15.94
C PRO A 533 -6.23 20.56 15.96
N ALA A 534 -5.56 19.45 16.29
CA ALA A 534 -4.12 19.44 16.43
C ALA A 534 -3.52 19.86 15.09
N VAL A 535 -2.81 20.98 15.08
CA VAL A 535 -2.05 21.40 13.90
C VAL A 535 -1.09 20.26 13.59
N SER A 536 -1.23 19.64 12.43
CA SER A 536 -0.45 18.45 12.05
C SER A 536 0.92 18.87 11.54
N VAL A 537 1.74 19.46 12.42
CA VAL A 537 3.16 19.67 12.17
C VAL A 537 3.89 18.46 12.73
N THR A 538 4.52 17.66 11.86
CA THR A 538 5.35 16.53 12.30
C THR A 538 6.77 17.04 12.58
N ASN A 539 7.80 16.46 11.98
CA ASN A 539 9.16 16.99 12.00
C ASN A 539 9.31 18.12 10.99
N LEU A 540 9.54 19.37 11.44
CA LEU A 540 9.63 20.49 10.51
C LEU A 540 10.77 20.31 9.49
N SER A 541 11.93 19.82 9.90
CA SER A 541 13.02 19.54 8.95
C SER A 541 12.67 18.39 8.01
N GLY A 542 12.01 17.33 8.51
CA GLY A 542 11.57 16.21 7.69
C GLY A 542 10.49 16.61 6.68
N ASP A 543 9.57 17.48 7.09
CA ASP A 543 8.48 17.98 6.27
C ASP A 543 8.99 18.87 5.14
N ILE A 544 9.93 19.78 5.44
CA ILE A 544 10.59 20.62 4.43
C ILE A 544 11.42 19.75 3.49
N SER A 545 12.27 18.85 4.01
CA SER A 545 13.13 18.02 3.16
C SER A 545 12.34 17.08 2.26
N SER A 546 11.28 16.47 2.78
CA SER A 546 10.39 15.60 1.99
C SER A 546 9.70 16.39 0.88
N ALA A 547 9.20 17.60 1.16
CA ALA A 547 8.60 18.45 0.13
C ALA A 547 9.57 18.80 -1.00
N LEU A 548 10.83 19.13 -0.67
CA LEU A 548 11.88 19.41 -1.65
C LEU A 548 12.19 18.19 -2.52
N GLN A 549 12.28 17.00 -1.91
CA GLN A 549 12.50 15.75 -2.63
C GLN A 549 11.30 15.42 -3.54
N ILE A 550 10.07 15.47 -3.05
CA ILE A 550 8.87 15.23 -3.86
C ILE A 550 8.84 16.15 -5.08
N ASN A 551 9.20 17.43 -4.90
CA ASN A 551 9.16 18.39 -5.99
C ASN A 551 10.10 18.06 -7.17
N SER A 552 11.17 17.32 -6.90
CA SER A 552 12.05 16.84 -7.96
C SER A 552 11.37 15.79 -8.86
N TYR A 553 10.60 14.87 -8.28
CA TYR A 553 9.84 13.86 -9.02
C TYR A 553 8.65 14.46 -9.79
N VAL A 554 7.95 15.42 -9.19
CA VAL A 554 6.78 16.08 -9.82
C VAL A 554 7.14 16.71 -11.18
N SER A 555 8.35 17.25 -11.32
CA SER A 555 8.82 17.79 -12.60
C SER A 555 9.06 16.72 -13.69
N GLN A 556 9.32 15.47 -13.28
CA GLN A 556 9.56 14.34 -14.18
C GLN A 556 8.24 13.69 -14.66
N GLU A 557 7.13 13.93 -13.95
CA GLU A 557 5.80 13.38 -14.26
C GLU A 557 4.98 14.25 -15.24
N GLY A 558 5.61 15.22 -15.90
CA GLY A 558 4.96 16.03 -16.94
C GLY A 558 4.17 17.24 -16.42
N VAL A 559 4.33 17.60 -15.14
CA VAL A 559 3.81 18.86 -14.58
C VAL A 559 4.54 20.06 -15.17
N GLU A 560 3.80 21.11 -15.54
CA GLU A 560 4.36 22.31 -16.17
C GLU A 560 5.32 23.07 -15.23
N GLY A 561 6.55 23.31 -15.69
CA GLY A 561 7.60 24.04 -14.97
C GLY A 561 8.89 23.23 -14.81
N THR A 562 9.97 23.88 -14.37
CA THR A 562 11.23 23.21 -14.05
C THR A 562 11.60 23.49 -12.60
N ALA A 563 11.98 22.45 -11.86
CA ALA A 563 12.40 22.59 -10.47
C ALA A 563 13.65 23.47 -10.39
N ASN A 564 13.64 24.48 -9.51
CA ASN A 564 14.80 25.34 -9.30
C ASN A 564 15.82 24.62 -8.42
N GLN A 565 16.73 23.88 -9.06
CA GLN A 565 17.69 23.02 -8.39
C GLN A 565 18.59 23.80 -7.42
N ASP A 566 19.06 24.98 -7.82
CA ASP A 566 19.92 25.84 -6.99
C ASP A 566 19.23 26.25 -5.68
N LYS A 567 17.94 26.64 -5.75
CA LYS A 567 17.16 26.99 -4.55
C LYS A 567 16.90 25.79 -3.66
N ILE A 568 16.58 24.63 -4.24
CA ILE A 568 16.37 23.38 -3.51
C ILE A 568 17.65 23.02 -2.72
N ILE A 569 18.79 22.96 -3.41
CA ILE A 569 20.11 22.69 -2.80
C ILE A 569 20.42 23.72 -1.72
N SER A 570 20.17 25.01 -1.98
CA SER A 570 20.41 26.07 -1.01
C SER A 570 19.60 25.89 0.28
N ILE A 571 18.39 25.34 0.21
CA ILE A 571 17.56 25.12 1.41
C ILE A 571 18.09 23.95 2.23
N TYR A 572 18.43 22.83 1.60
CA TYR A 572 19.07 21.71 2.30
C TYR A 572 20.33 22.19 3.05
N LYS A 573 21.19 22.94 2.36
CA LYS A 573 22.39 23.52 2.96
C LYS A 573 22.07 24.50 4.08
N LYS A 574 21.02 25.31 3.94
CA LYS A 574 20.57 26.23 5.00
C LYS A 574 20.17 25.45 6.25
N LEU A 575 19.31 24.44 6.13
CA LEU A 575 18.88 23.58 7.25
C LEU A 575 20.07 22.90 7.96
N ILE A 576 21.00 22.35 7.19
CA ILE A 576 22.22 21.73 7.71
C ILE A 576 23.08 22.76 8.46
N ALA A 577 23.34 23.92 7.86
CA ALA A 577 24.20 24.96 8.42
C ALA A 577 23.67 25.51 9.76
N ILE A 578 22.36 25.56 9.96
CA ILE A 578 21.74 26.00 11.22
C ILE A 578 21.56 24.85 12.24
N GLY A 579 22.15 23.68 11.99
CA GLY A 579 22.10 22.53 12.89
C GLY A 579 20.75 21.81 12.91
N LYS A 580 19.90 22.02 11.91
CA LYS A 580 18.58 21.37 11.76
C LYS A 580 18.59 20.25 10.73
N GLY A 581 19.75 19.93 10.12
CA GLY A 581 19.92 18.80 9.21
C GLY A 581 20.00 17.46 9.95
N GLY A 582 18.85 16.91 10.36
CA GLY A 582 18.76 15.56 10.94
C GLY A 582 18.87 14.44 9.89
N PHE A 583 18.72 13.19 10.32
CA PHE A 583 18.78 12.01 9.45
C PHE A 583 17.85 12.11 8.22
N GLU A 584 16.57 12.42 8.42
CA GLU A 584 15.59 12.55 7.32
C GLU A 584 15.96 13.67 6.32
N CYS A 585 16.60 14.73 6.79
CA CYS A 585 17.07 15.81 5.93
C CYS A 585 18.20 15.33 5.00
N TYR A 586 19.21 14.65 5.56
CA TYR A 586 20.31 14.08 4.79
C TYR A 586 19.84 12.97 3.85
N LYS A 587 18.96 12.08 4.30
CA LYS A 587 18.39 11.01 3.47
C LYS A 587 17.74 11.58 2.20
N ASN A 588 16.86 12.57 2.36
CA ASN A 588 16.15 13.20 1.25
C ASN A 588 17.12 14.02 0.37
N TYR A 589 18.13 14.66 0.97
CA TYR A 589 19.14 15.40 0.22
C TYR A 589 20.02 14.49 -0.63
N PHE A 590 20.45 13.34 -0.10
CA PHE A 590 21.22 12.35 -0.84
C PHE A 590 20.41 11.71 -1.96
N ALA A 591 19.14 11.39 -1.71
CA ALA A 591 18.25 10.93 -2.76
C ALA A 591 18.13 11.96 -3.89
N TYR A 592 18.01 13.25 -3.54
CA TYR A 592 17.99 14.35 -4.50
C TYR A 592 19.28 14.50 -5.31
N LEU A 593 20.45 14.48 -4.64
CA LEU A 593 21.75 14.62 -5.31
C LEU A 593 22.11 13.44 -6.22
N SER A 594 21.47 12.29 -6.04
CA SER A 594 21.77 11.05 -6.77
C SER A 594 20.82 10.76 -7.94
N GLN A 595 19.83 11.62 -8.22
CA GLN A 595 18.80 11.36 -9.24
C GLN A 595 19.35 11.17 -10.65
N ASP A 596 20.33 11.98 -11.05
CA ASP A 596 20.96 11.90 -12.37
C ASP A 596 22.31 11.19 -12.30
N SER A 597 22.57 10.43 -11.23
CA SER A 597 23.90 9.86 -11.01
C SER A 597 24.25 8.84 -12.07
N ASP A 598 23.37 7.97 -12.53
CA ASP A 598 23.72 6.94 -13.53
C ASP A 598 24.14 7.52 -14.89
N GLU A 599 23.59 8.68 -15.27
CA GLU A 599 23.92 9.37 -16.53
C GLU A 599 25.08 10.37 -16.39
N SER A 600 25.40 10.78 -15.16
CA SER A 600 26.44 11.75 -14.87
C SER A 600 27.86 11.15 -14.94
N ALA A 601 28.79 11.90 -15.52
CA ALA A 601 30.22 11.55 -15.55
C ALA A 601 30.89 11.56 -14.16
N ASP A 602 30.30 12.25 -13.17
CA ASP A 602 30.81 12.33 -11.80
C ASP A 602 29.70 12.44 -10.74
N ASN A 603 30.03 12.13 -9.48
CA ASN A 603 29.09 12.24 -8.34
C ASN A 603 29.63 13.22 -7.28
N THR A 604 30.43 14.20 -7.68
CA THR A 604 31.23 15.02 -6.78
C THR A 604 30.39 15.76 -5.74
N ALA A 605 29.23 16.28 -6.13
CA ALA A 605 28.32 16.98 -5.20
C ALA A 605 27.82 16.04 -4.09
N PHE A 606 27.29 14.88 -4.48
CA PHE A 606 26.87 13.83 -3.55
C PHE A 606 28.01 13.40 -2.63
N LEU A 607 29.19 13.09 -3.18
CA LEU A 607 30.33 12.62 -2.41
C LEU A 607 30.87 13.65 -1.41
N LYS A 608 30.83 14.95 -1.74
CA LYS A 608 31.21 16.03 -0.80
C LYS A 608 30.27 16.11 0.40
N GLU A 609 28.97 16.09 0.13
CA GLU A 609 27.95 16.17 1.18
C GLU A 609 27.93 14.88 2.02
N PHE A 610 28.08 13.71 1.38
CA PHE A 610 28.22 12.43 2.07
C PHE A 610 29.46 12.38 2.95
N ASN A 611 30.63 12.85 2.47
CA ASN A 611 31.84 12.94 3.29
C ASN A 611 31.62 13.81 4.54
N THR A 612 30.91 14.93 4.39
CA THR A 612 30.59 15.83 5.50
C THR A 612 29.69 15.13 6.52
N TYR A 613 28.63 14.47 6.06
CA TYR A 613 27.76 13.65 6.90
C TYR A 613 28.51 12.52 7.60
N PHE A 614 29.32 11.75 6.87
CA PHE A 614 30.10 10.65 7.41
C PHE A 614 31.01 11.12 8.54
N ASN A 615 31.80 12.18 8.31
CA ASN A 615 32.71 12.71 9.32
C ASN A 615 31.95 13.25 10.54
N THR A 616 30.76 13.82 10.32
CA THR A 616 29.93 14.40 11.38
C THR A 616 29.18 13.35 12.19
N TYR A 617 28.78 12.23 11.61
CA TYR A 617 27.86 11.30 12.27
C TYR A 617 28.35 9.86 12.34
N LEU A 618 29.19 9.39 11.42
CA LEU A 618 29.51 7.97 11.27
C LEU A 618 30.99 7.63 11.47
N SER A 619 31.89 8.62 11.49
CA SER A 619 33.34 8.39 11.57
C SER A 619 33.70 7.41 12.68
N THR A 620 34.55 6.44 12.37
CA THR A 620 35.04 5.43 13.32
C THR A 620 35.85 6.03 14.46
N GLU A 621 36.33 7.27 14.31
CA GLU A 621 36.96 8.04 15.39
C GLU A 621 35.97 8.40 16.52
N LYS A 622 34.65 8.34 16.25
CA LYS A 622 33.60 8.62 17.25
C LYS A 622 33.32 7.45 18.19
N GLY A 623 33.91 6.29 17.95
CA GLY A 623 33.77 5.11 18.80
C GLY A 623 33.25 3.89 18.03
N ASN A 624 32.51 3.03 18.72
CA ASN A 624 31.96 1.83 18.11
C ASN A 624 30.90 2.19 17.05
N VAL A 625 31.01 1.59 15.87
CA VAL A 625 30.10 1.87 14.73
C VAL A 625 28.64 1.52 15.03
N ILE A 626 28.38 0.48 15.82
CA ILE A 626 27.02 0.06 16.19
C ILE A 626 26.43 1.03 17.22
N GLU A 627 27.19 1.38 18.25
CA GLU A 627 26.75 2.35 19.27
C GLU A 627 26.47 3.73 18.66
N THR A 628 27.28 4.14 17.68
CA THR A 628 27.08 5.39 16.94
C THR A 628 25.76 5.38 16.16
N LEU A 629 25.46 4.26 15.48
CA LEU A 629 24.19 4.09 14.80
C LEU A 629 23.02 4.02 15.81
N ASP A 630 23.19 3.41 16.98
CA ASP A 630 22.14 3.27 18.01
C ASP A 630 21.72 4.67 18.49
N GLN A 631 22.69 5.55 18.69
CA GLN A 631 22.47 6.95 19.05
C GLN A 631 21.70 7.70 17.95
N LEU A 632 22.04 7.48 16.67
CA LEU A 632 21.31 8.09 15.57
C LEU A 632 19.88 7.56 15.47
N PHE A 633 19.69 6.26 15.61
CA PHE A 633 18.37 5.62 15.57
C PHE A 633 17.47 6.12 16.70
N ALA A 634 18.00 6.36 17.90
CA ALA A 634 17.24 6.95 19.01
C ALA A 634 16.72 8.38 18.72
N THR A 635 17.18 9.03 17.66
CA THR A 635 16.79 10.41 17.28
C THR A 635 15.88 10.48 16.05
N ILE A 636 15.49 9.35 15.45
CA ILE A 636 14.62 9.35 14.27
C ILE A 636 13.20 9.79 14.63
N ASP A 637 12.49 10.32 13.64
CA ASP A 637 11.09 10.72 13.83
C ASP A 637 10.19 9.49 14.01
N ALA A 638 9.15 9.60 14.85
CA ALA A 638 8.18 8.52 15.03
C ALA A 638 7.48 8.11 13.72
N ASN A 639 7.35 9.04 12.77
CA ASN A 639 6.78 8.78 11.43
C ASN A 639 7.84 8.36 10.39
N SER A 640 9.10 8.22 10.78
CA SER A 640 10.14 7.66 9.91
C SER A 640 9.76 6.23 9.54
N GLU A 641 10.03 5.83 8.29
CA GLU A 641 9.85 4.44 7.85
C GLU A 641 10.65 3.45 8.70
N TYR A 642 11.77 3.89 9.28
CA TYR A 642 12.62 3.06 10.14
C TYR A 642 12.09 2.91 11.56
N SER A 643 11.13 3.75 11.97
CA SER A 643 10.40 3.54 13.23
C SER A 643 9.49 2.32 13.13
N TYR A 644 8.93 2.05 11.94
CA TYR A 644 8.14 0.85 11.67
C TYR A 644 9.00 -0.35 11.26
N ASN A 645 9.93 -0.16 10.31
CA ASN A 645 10.80 -1.24 9.80
C ASN A 645 11.90 -1.66 10.78
N GLY A 646 12.19 -0.82 11.78
CA GLY A 646 13.08 -1.12 12.88
C GLY A 646 14.57 -0.95 12.57
N TRP A 647 15.36 -1.25 13.61
CA TRP A 647 16.80 -1.05 13.67
C TRP A 647 17.59 -1.73 12.55
N ASN A 648 17.20 -2.95 12.15
CA ASN A 648 17.93 -3.69 11.13
C ASN A 648 17.87 -2.98 9.76
N SER A 649 16.71 -2.45 9.36
CA SER A 649 16.58 -1.69 8.13
C SER A 649 17.35 -0.37 8.18
N PHE A 650 17.39 0.29 9.34
CA PHE A 650 18.17 1.52 9.53
C PHE A 650 19.68 1.27 9.40
N LYS A 651 20.16 0.19 10.00
CA LYS A 651 21.55 -0.29 9.90
C LYS A 651 21.92 -0.65 8.46
N GLU A 652 21.03 -1.36 7.78
CA GLU A 652 21.21 -1.75 6.38
C GLU A 652 21.29 -0.52 5.46
N TYR A 653 20.39 0.47 5.64
CA TYR A 653 20.44 1.74 4.93
C TYR A 653 21.82 2.41 5.03
N HIS A 654 22.38 2.53 6.23
CA HIS A 654 23.68 3.17 6.43
C HIS A 654 24.85 2.38 5.82
N SER A 655 24.80 1.05 5.86
CA SER A 655 25.81 0.20 5.23
C SER A 655 25.76 0.36 3.70
N ASN A 656 24.54 0.33 3.13
CA ASN A 656 24.31 0.53 1.71
C ASN A 656 24.76 1.93 1.27
N LEU A 657 24.37 2.98 1.98
CA LEU A 657 24.73 4.35 1.65
C LEU A 657 26.26 4.55 1.60
N ALA A 658 26.98 4.04 2.60
CA ALA A 658 28.44 4.12 2.63
C ALA A 658 29.08 3.32 1.48
N ASN A 659 28.54 2.14 1.15
CA ASN A 659 29.03 1.37 0.02
C ASN A 659 28.73 2.04 -1.33
N THR A 660 27.53 2.59 -1.52
CA THR A 660 27.14 3.30 -2.76
C THR A 660 28.04 4.50 -3.02
N ALA A 661 28.37 5.27 -1.97
CA ALA A 661 29.33 6.37 -2.09
C ALA A 661 30.74 5.88 -2.47
N ALA A 662 31.18 4.77 -1.89
CA ALA A 662 32.47 4.17 -2.22
C ALA A 662 32.50 3.60 -3.66
N TRP A 663 31.44 2.92 -4.07
CA TRP A 663 31.27 2.35 -5.41
C TRP A 663 31.31 3.42 -6.50
N SER A 664 30.68 4.58 -6.25
CA SER A 664 30.74 5.73 -7.16
C SER A 664 32.17 6.18 -7.49
N VAL A 665 33.14 5.92 -6.62
CA VAL A 665 34.57 6.22 -6.85
C VAL A 665 35.26 5.12 -7.65
N VAL A 666 34.83 3.86 -7.50
CA VAL A 666 35.30 2.73 -8.31
C VAL A 666 34.90 2.92 -9.77
N GLU A 667 33.63 3.23 -9.99
CA GLU A 667 32.99 3.27 -11.30
C GLU A 667 33.40 4.51 -12.11
N LYS A 668 33.56 5.66 -11.44
CA LYS A 668 33.73 6.95 -12.13
C LYS A 668 35.12 7.54 -11.90
N PRO A 669 35.99 7.60 -12.93
CA PRO A 669 37.34 8.15 -12.81
C PRO A 669 37.38 9.61 -12.32
N ALA A 670 36.36 10.41 -12.65
CA ALA A 670 36.26 11.80 -12.21
C ALA A 670 36.19 11.96 -10.69
N ASN A 671 35.78 10.91 -9.97
CA ASN A 671 35.68 10.91 -8.51
C ASN A 671 36.99 10.48 -7.81
N ALA A 672 38.10 10.28 -8.53
CA ALA A 672 39.35 9.76 -7.97
C ALA A 672 39.92 10.56 -6.78
N ALA A 673 39.58 11.86 -6.67
CA ALA A 673 39.96 12.69 -5.53
C ALA A 673 39.43 12.16 -4.17
N PHE A 674 38.37 11.34 -4.18
CA PHE A 674 37.77 10.75 -2.99
C PHE A 674 38.33 9.37 -2.64
N MET A 675 39.33 8.84 -3.35
CA MET A 675 39.83 7.46 -3.18
C MET A 675 40.09 7.08 -1.72
N LYS A 676 40.78 7.93 -0.96
CA LYS A 676 41.08 7.65 0.45
C LYS A 676 39.83 7.65 1.33
N SER A 677 38.90 8.58 1.10
CA SER A 677 37.63 8.61 1.81
C SER A 677 36.75 7.41 1.45
N ALA A 678 36.71 7.00 0.18
CA ALA A 678 35.96 5.85 -0.29
C ALA A 678 36.40 4.53 0.35
N ILE A 679 37.71 4.35 0.56
CA ILE A 679 38.22 3.20 1.31
C ILE A 679 37.64 3.20 2.73
N VAL A 680 37.68 4.34 3.44
CA VAL A 680 37.15 4.44 4.81
C VAL A 680 35.65 4.17 4.85
N TRP A 681 34.88 4.68 3.88
CA TRP A 681 33.43 4.43 3.80
C TRP A 681 33.10 2.97 3.52
N SER A 682 33.86 2.31 2.65
CA SER A 682 33.69 0.89 2.32
C SER A 682 34.15 -0.02 3.46
N GLU A 683 35.18 0.36 4.22
CA GLU A 683 35.54 -0.31 5.48
C GLU A 683 34.43 -0.18 6.52
N TYR A 684 33.80 1.00 6.62
CA TYR A 684 32.67 1.24 7.52
C TYR A 684 31.47 0.34 7.18
N SER A 685 31.09 0.21 5.89
CA SER A 685 29.97 -0.66 5.50
C SER A 685 30.18 -2.11 5.93
N LEU A 686 31.41 -2.61 5.85
CA LEU A 686 31.79 -3.96 6.30
C LEU A 686 31.92 -4.11 7.81
N ALA A 687 32.25 -3.02 8.53
CA ALA A 687 32.25 -3.00 9.98
C ALA A 687 30.81 -3.14 10.53
N VAL A 688 29.84 -2.52 9.86
CA VAL A 688 28.42 -2.59 10.20
C VAL A 688 27.80 -3.93 9.74
N THR A 689 27.97 -4.28 8.46
CA THR A 689 27.40 -5.48 7.84
C THR A 689 28.50 -6.38 7.32
N LYS A 690 28.90 -7.31 8.19
CA LYS A 690 30.04 -8.21 7.94
C LYS A 690 29.75 -9.17 6.79
N ASN A 691 30.79 -9.43 6.00
CA ASN A 691 30.80 -10.45 4.95
C ASN A 691 29.75 -10.26 3.83
N ASN A 692 29.23 -9.05 3.65
CA ASN A 692 28.41 -8.73 2.48
C ASN A 692 29.30 -8.78 1.21
N PRO A 693 28.98 -9.61 0.21
CA PRO A 693 29.87 -9.79 -0.93
C PRO A 693 30.03 -8.55 -1.82
N TYR A 694 28.98 -7.75 -2.01
CA TYR A 694 29.08 -6.50 -2.77
C TYR A 694 30.00 -5.50 -2.11
N TYR A 695 29.98 -5.43 -0.78
CA TYR A 695 30.83 -4.49 -0.05
C TYR A 695 32.28 -4.95 -0.04
N LEU A 696 32.51 -6.26 0.07
CA LEU A 696 33.85 -6.85 -0.06
C LEU A 696 34.45 -6.58 -1.45
N ASP A 697 33.64 -6.76 -2.50
CA ASP A 697 34.04 -6.48 -3.88
C ASP A 697 34.37 -4.99 -4.10
N THR A 698 33.52 -4.09 -3.61
CA THR A 698 33.76 -2.63 -3.67
C THR A 698 35.09 -2.27 -3.00
N LEU A 699 35.33 -2.77 -1.78
CA LEU A 699 36.57 -2.48 -1.04
C LEU A 699 37.80 -3.08 -1.74
N ALA A 700 37.68 -4.27 -2.32
CA ALA A 700 38.78 -4.91 -3.05
C ALA A 700 39.19 -4.07 -4.26
N GLN A 701 38.21 -3.61 -5.06
CA GLN A 701 38.45 -2.76 -6.22
C GLN A 701 39.10 -1.42 -5.83
N LEU A 702 38.69 -0.81 -4.71
CA LEU A 702 39.31 0.41 -4.18
C LEU A 702 40.76 0.18 -3.73
N TYR A 703 41.03 -0.88 -2.95
CA TYR A 703 42.40 -1.20 -2.54
C TYR A 703 43.31 -1.47 -3.73
N TYR A 704 42.81 -2.10 -4.80
CA TYR A 704 43.60 -2.33 -5.99
C TYR A 704 43.97 -1.02 -6.68
N LYS A 705 42.99 -0.13 -6.88
CA LYS A 705 43.20 1.22 -7.45
C LYS A 705 44.13 2.08 -6.60
N ASP A 706 44.16 1.86 -5.29
CA ASP A 706 45.06 2.52 -4.33
C ASP A 706 46.47 1.89 -4.26
N GLY A 707 46.72 0.81 -5.00
CA GLY A 707 48.01 0.13 -5.08
C GLY A 707 48.24 -0.99 -4.05
N GLN A 708 47.26 -1.30 -3.21
CA GLN A 708 47.30 -2.39 -2.21
C GLN A 708 46.86 -3.72 -2.84
N LYS A 709 47.60 -4.18 -3.86
CA LYS A 709 47.16 -5.24 -4.80
C LYS A 709 46.94 -6.60 -4.16
N GLU A 710 47.86 -7.08 -3.32
CA GLU A 710 47.75 -8.39 -2.67
C GLU A 710 46.52 -8.43 -1.74
N LYS A 711 46.35 -7.38 -0.95
CA LYS A 711 45.20 -7.19 -0.04
C LYS A 711 43.88 -7.18 -0.81
N ALA A 712 43.83 -6.50 -1.96
CA ALA A 712 42.66 -6.48 -2.83
C ALA A 712 42.31 -7.87 -3.36
N ILE A 713 43.30 -8.64 -3.85
CA ILE A 713 43.08 -9.99 -4.39
C ILE A 713 42.55 -10.94 -3.31
N GLU A 714 43.08 -10.88 -2.09
CA GLU A 714 42.58 -11.68 -0.97
C GLU A 714 41.13 -11.33 -0.63
N LEU A 715 40.80 -10.05 -0.61
CA LEU A 715 39.45 -9.59 -0.30
C LEU A 715 38.44 -9.96 -1.40
N GLN A 716 38.83 -9.88 -2.67
CA GLN A 716 38.00 -10.30 -3.80
C GLN A 716 37.72 -11.80 -3.80
N LYS A 717 38.70 -12.64 -3.42
CA LYS A 717 38.48 -14.08 -3.19
C LYS A 717 37.44 -14.32 -2.09
N LYS A 718 37.50 -13.51 -1.02
CA LYS A 718 36.53 -13.55 0.07
C LYS A 718 35.13 -13.14 -0.40
N ALA A 719 35.00 -12.12 -1.24
CA ALA A 719 33.73 -11.72 -1.85
C ALA A 719 33.09 -12.89 -2.62
N LEU A 720 33.85 -13.57 -3.48
CA LEU A 720 33.37 -14.74 -4.22
C LEU A 720 32.98 -15.92 -3.30
N GLN A 721 33.71 -16.14 -2.21
CA GLN A 721 33.39 -17.18 -1.24
C GLN A 721 31.98 -16.99 -0.63
N TYR A 722 31.62 -15.76 -0.28
CA TYR A 722 30.32 -15.44 0.30
C TYR A 722 29.21 -15.26 -0.75
N SER A 723 29.55 -15.08 -2.03
CA SER A 723 28.59 -14.92 -3.13
C SER A 723 27.95 -16.23 -3.61
N ALA A 724 28.63 -17.36 -3.42
CA ALA A 724 28.30 -18.65 -4.04
C ALA A 724 26.96 -19.27 -3.59
N THR A 725 26.29 -18.69 -2.58
CA THR A 725 25.04 -19.22 -2.01
C THR A 725 23.86 -18.25 -2.08
N VAL A 726 24.03 -17.06 -2.68
CA VAL A 726 23.07 -15.95 -2.50
C VAL A 726 22.66 -15.25 -3.81
N TYR A 727 23.47 -15.29 -4.88
CA TYR A 727 23.28 -14.37 -6.03
C TYR A 727 23.09 -15.04 -7.39
N GLU A 728 22.53 -14.24 -8.32
CA GLU A 728 22.33 -14.62 -9.71
C GLU A 728 23.66 -14.85 -10.46
N PRO A 729 23.69 -15.71 -11.49
CA PRO A 729 24.92 -16.10 -12.18
C PRO A 729 25.72 -14.93 -12.81
N GLU A 730 25.06 -13.85 -13.20
CA GLU A 730 25.68 -12.70 -13.89
C GLU A 730 26.62 -11.92 -12.97
N THR A 731 26.14 -11.48 -11.81
CA THR A 731 26.95 -10.80 -10.78
C THR A 731 28.18 -11.63 -10.37
N LEU A 732 28.00 -12.94 -10.25
CA LEU A 732 29.07 -13.85 -9.86
C LEU A 732 30.14 -13.97 -10.96
N ASN A 733 29.77 -13.85 -12.24
CA ASN A 733 30.72 -13.83 -13.35
C ASN A 733 31.50 -12.51 -13.40
N ASP A 734 30.86 -11.37 -13.12
CA ASP A 734 31.53 -10.08 -13.07
C ASP A 734 32.60 -10.04 -11.96
N MET A 735 32.25 -10.50 -10.75
CA MET A 735 33.21 -10.59 -9.64
C MET A 735 34.39 -11.53 -9.94
N LYS A 736 34.16 -12.61 -10.70
CA LYS A 736 35.23 -13.52 -11.16
C LYS A 736 36.13 -12.83 -12.18
N ALA A 737 35.55 -12.11 -13.14
CA ALA A 737 36.29 -11.37 -14.15
C ALA A 737 37.15 -10.27 -13.51
N VAL A 738 36.63 -9.59 -12.49
CA VAL A 738 37.40 -8.63 -11.67
C VAL A 738 38.60 -9.32 -11.01
N LEU A 739 38.40 -10.47 -10.34
CA LEU A 739 39.49 -11.21 -9.72
C LEU A 739 40.57 -11.63 -10.73
N GLU A 740 40.18 -12.16 -11.89
CA GLU A 740 41.10 -12.57 -12.94
C GLU A 740 41.93 -11.39 -13.44
N LYS A 741 41.30 -10.25 -13.71
CA LYS A 741 42.01 -9.01 -14.10
C LYS A 741 42.98 -8.54 -13.02
N MET A 742 42.58 -8.57 -11.76
CA MET A 742 43.45 -8.18 -10.64
C MET A 742 44.68 -9.08 -10.55
N GLN A 743 44.49 -10.40 -10.67
CA GLN A 743 45.57 -11.41 -10.63
C GLN A 743 46.53 -11.29 -11.82
N ASN A 744 46.00 -10.97 -13.01
CA ASN A 744 46.79 -10.82 -14.22
C ASN A 744 47.43 -9.43 -14.37
N GLY A 745 47.12 -8.48 -13.47
CA GLY A 745 47.65 -7.13 -13.54
C GLY A 745 46.99 -6.23 -14.58
N THR A 746 45.79 -6.60 -15.05
CA THR A 746 45.07 -5.95 -16.16
C THR A 746 43.79 -5.23 -15.72
N TYR A 747 43.58 -5.08 -14.41
CA TYR A 747 42.43 -4.38 -13.82
C TYR A 747 42.62 -2.86 -13.84
#